data_AF-A0A8T1SNY8-F1
#
_entry.id   AF-A0A8T1SNY8-F1
#
_cell.length_a   1.000
_cell.length_b   1.000
_cell.length_c   1.000
_cell.angle_alpha   90.00
_cell.angle_beta   90.00
_cell.angle_gamma   90.00
#
_symmetry.space_group_name_H-M   'P 1'
#
loop_
_entity.id
_entity.type
_entity.pdbx_description
1 polymer ?
#
loop_
_entity_poly.entity_id
_entity_poly.type
_entity_poly.pdbx_seq_one_letter_code
_entity_poly.pdbx_strand_id
1 'polypeptide(L)'
;MASFFGRLDYQDKANREQLREMEQIWRASASLQPPGADLFTGVLPNGYNPPLSLCWDQFCSDSPVVDDASDENNVDSLVAYFLETAAAQAKHYRTNHIVMTMGSDFQYENANLWYKNMDKLIKHVNAQQLNGSQVHVLYSTPTCYLWDLFKANLSWSLKYDDFFPYADGPHHFWTGYFTSRPAFKRYERLSNNFLQVCNQLEALAGPVARTGPYGEGDSAVLRRAMAVAQHHDAVSGTEKQHVANDYAKRLAAGWDACQVLVSNALASISGNKENFIYCNYLNISVCPLTESAGTFMVILYNPLGRRVSWNIRLPVKGASYSVTDPNGQMVPNEVVPVSNFTRAVRRDRGDATHELIFPALAPPLGYSTYAVSKTASGALRSRLAKRIREQAQPRVDACCPREIQNEHLRVLFDPVTGLVREIQNLDKSISLRVSQNFFWYNASIGNDVSVQASGAYIFRPNRSEPLAVARQARTYLVKNKLVQEVYQNFSSWCSQVVRLYAGQAYVELEWTVGPIPIDDGLGKEIISRFETSLRTDGRFYTDSNGREILERRRDYRATWNLSQTEPVAGNYYPVNSRIYIKDKKFQLTVLTDRSQGGSSVADGSVELMVHRRLLYDDNRGVGSPCWSRASTATAWWCGAGTSSSWTRWSLRPIGTGCRPSRSSWRPSWSWPLEGARPSTGGSAASSSSRL
;
A
#
# COMPACT_ATOMS: atom_id res chain seq x y z
N MET A 1 18.98 -10.03 19.45
CA MET A 1 18.32 -10.38 18.16
C MET A 1 19.13 -9.77 17.04
N ALA A 2 19.19 -10.42 15.86
CA ALA A 2 19.96 -9.93 14.73
C ALA A 2 19.17 -9.95 13.42
N SER A 3 19.58 -9.11 12.47
CA SER A 3 19.10 -9.08 11.08
C SER A 3 20.30 -9.06 10.13
N PHE A 4 20.28 -9.93 9.12
CA PHE A 4 21.29 -9.94 8.06
C PHE A 4 20.60 -9.73 6.71
N PHE A 5 21.14 -8.85 5.87
CA PHE A 5 20.50 -8.50 4.60
C PHE A 5 21.53 -8.08 3.54
N GLY A 6 21.16 -8.27 2.27
CA GLY A 6 22.05 -8.05 1.14
C GLY A 6 21.82 -6.78 0.32
N ARG A 7 20.66 -6.12 0.48
CA ARG A 7 20.26 -4.98 -0.34
C ARG A 7 20.28 -3.69 0.47
N LEU A 8 21.27 -2.85 0.19
CA LEU A 8 21.37 -1.45 0.63
C LEU A 8 21.87 -0.60 -0.53
N ASP A 9 21.74 0.73 -0.41
CA ASP A 9 22.27 1.66 -1.39
C ASP A 9 23.76 1.41 -1.69
N TYR A 10 24.14 1.38 -2.96
CA TYR A 10 25.50 1.07 -3.39
C TYR A 10 26.55 2.05 -2.83
N GLN A 11 26.21 3.33 -2.63
CA GLN A 11 27.09 4.33 -2.02
C GLN A 11 27.21 4.09 -0.52
N ASP A 12 26.10 3.73 0.16
CA ASP A 12 26.13 3.36 1.59
C ASP A 12 27.00 2.11 1.80
N LYS A 13 26.88 1.10 0.93
CA LYS A 13 27.71 -0.10 0.97
C LYS A 13 29.20 0.23 0.86
N ALA A 14 29.58 1.01 -0.16
CA ALA A 14 30.98 1.41 -0.33
C ALA A 14 31.53 2.20 0.88
N ASN A 15 30.71 3.10 1.44
CA ASN A 15 31.08 3.85 2.65
C ASN A 15 31.27 2.93 3.86
N ARG A 16 30.37 1.96 4.07
CA ARG A 16 30.47 0.98 5.16
C ARG A 16 31.66 0.05 5.02
N GLU A 17 31.96 -0.39 3.80
CA GLU A 17 33.13 -1.21 3.49
C GLU A 17 34.43 -0.46 3.82
N GLN A 18 34.51 0.84 3.54
CA GLN A 18 35.65 1.68 3.87
C GLN A 18 35.81 1.92 5.37
N LEU A 19 34.69 2.13 6.09
CA LEU A 19 34.68 2.45 7.52
C LEU A 19 34.66 1.21 8.43
N ARG A 20 34.61 0.00 7.86
CA ARG A 20 34.37 -1.26 8.59
C ARG A 20 33.09 -1.21 9.43
N GLU A 21 32.01 -0.79 8.79
CA GLU A 21 30.68 -0.61 9.36
C GLU A 21 29.61 -1.45 8.65
N MET A 22 30.04 -2.59 8.10
CA MET A 22 29.13 -3.62 7.59
C MET A 22 28.33 -4.29 8.71
N GLU A 23 28.72 -4.09 9.98
CA GLU A 23 28.07 -4.64 11.17
C GLU A 23 27.86 -3.56 12.21
N GLN A 24 26.62 -3.41 12.67
CA GLN A 24 26.19 -2.30 13.51
C GLN A 24 25.06 -2.70 14.46
N ILE A 25 24.78 -1.86 15.46
CA ILE A 25 23.54 -1.92 16.22
C ILE A 25 22.55 -0.94 15.60
N TRP A 26 21.47 -1.46 15.06
CA TRP A 26 20.35 -0.68 14.58
C TRP A 26 19.37 -0.40 15.72
N ARG A 27 19.28 0.86 16.12
CA ARG A 27 18.27 1.37 17.04
C ARG A 27 16.98 1.63 16.27
N ALA A 28 16.17 0.58 16.15
CA ALA A 28 15.04 0.54 15.23
C ALA A 28 13.81 1.35 15.68
N SER A 29 13.83 1.96 16.87
CA SER A 29 12.72 2.79 17.37
C SER A 29 13.22 4.01 18.11
N ALA A 30 12.73 5.19 17.71
CA ALA A 30 12.98 6.43 18.41
C ALA A 30 12.10 6.56 19.67
N SER A 31 10.95 5.87 19.71
CA SER A 31 9.99 5.98 20.81
C SER A 31 10.26 5.06 22.00
N LEU A 32 11.06 4.00 21.82
CA LEU A 32 11.36 3.02 22.86
C LEU A 32 12.72 3.31 23.49
N GLN A 33 12.82 3.11 24.81
CA GLN A 33 14.09 3.35 25.50
C GLN A 33 15.14 2.32 25.06
N PRO A 34 16.34 2.77 24.63
CA PRO A 34 17.45 1.87 24.36
C PRO A 34 17.87 1.09 25.61
N PRO A 35 18.31 -0.17 25.48
CA PRO A 35 18.46 -0.94 24.24
C PRO A 35 17.21 -1.78 23.87
N GLY A 36 16.02 -1.45 24.38
CA GLY A 36 14.83 -2.32 24.31
C GLY A 36 14.33 -2.67 22.90
N ALA A 37 14.79 -1.97 21.87
CA ALA A 37 14.52 -2.26 20.45
C ALA A 37 15.80 -2.22 19.59
N ASP A 38 16.97 -2.36 20.21
CA ASP A 38 18.25 -2.39 19.50
C ASP A 38 18.44 -3.79 18.86
N LEU A 39 18.80 -3.82 17.57
CA LEU A 39 19.00 -5.02 16.78
C LEU A 39 20.42 -5.05 16.21
N PHE A 40 21.15 -6.14 16.44
CA PHE A 40 22.39 -6.35 15.70
C PHE A 40 22.07 -6.48 14.21
N THR A 41 22.78 -5.77 13.36
CA THR A 41 22.46 -5.67 11.93
C THR A 41 23.72 -5.84 11.12
N GLY A 42 23.75 -6.86 10.27
CA GLY A 42 24.86 -7.18 9.39
C GLY A 42 24.49 -7.03 7.91
N VAL A 43 25.31 -6.30 7.18
CA VAL A 43 25.27 -6.22 5.72
C VAL A 43 26.10 -7.36 5.15
N LEU A 44 25.48 -8.15 4.28
CA LEU A 44 26.12 -9.26 3.61
C LEU A 44 27.07 -8.76 2.50
N PRO A 45 28.22 -9.42 2.29
CA PRO A 45 29.29 -8.90 1.44
C PRO A 45 28.92 -8.90 -0.05
N ASN A 46 28.24 -9.94 -0.54
CA ASN A 46 27.96 -10.14 -1.96
C ASN A 46 26.46 -10.17 -2.26
N GLY A 47 25.70 -9.27 -1.61
CA GLY A 47 24.25 -9.33 -1.61
C GLY A 47 23.80 -10.55 -0.81
N TYR A 48 23.56 -11.67 -1.47
CA TYR A 48 23.31 -12.95 -0.79
C TYR A 48 23.94 -14.14 -1.53
N ASN A 49 24.81 -13.85 -2.51
CA ASN A 49 25.46 -14.84 -3.37
C ASN A 49 26.76 -15.38 -2.76
N PRO A 50 27.27 -16.53 -3.24
CA PRO A 50 28.64 -16.95 -2.93
C PRO A 50 29.65 -15.91 -3.44
N PRO A 51 30.90 -15.94 -2.95
CA PRO A 51 31.99 -15.25 -3.62
C PRO A 51 32.07 -15.66 -5.09
N LEU A 52 32.55 -14.75 -5.94
CA LEU A 52 32.72 -15.02 -7.37
C LEU A 52 33.56 -16.29 -7.56
N SER A 53 33.26 -17.05 -8.62
CA SER A 53 33.97 -18.28 -8.98
C SER A 53 33.88 -19.43 -7.95
N LEU A 54 32.99 -19.35 -6.95
CA LEU A 54 32.75 -20.38 -5.94
C LEU A 54 31.28 -20.85 -5.91
N CYS A 55 30.61 -20.87 -7.07
CA CYS A 55 29.28 -21.46 -7.19
C CYS A 55 29.33 -22.90 -7.69
N TRP A 56 28.94 -23.85 -6.84
CA TRP A 56 28.89 -25.27 -7.19
C TRP A 56 27.48 -25.85 -7.29
N ASP A 57 26.51 -24.99 -7.60
CA ASP A 57 25.17 -25.45 -7.92
C ASP A 57 25.11 -26.09 -9.31
N GLN A 58 24.08 -26.90 -9.58
CA GLN A 58 23.93 -27.61 -10.85
C GLN A 58 23.81 -26.69 -12.08
N PHE A 59 23.39 -25.44 -11.88
CA PHE A 59 23.27 -24.43 -12.93
C PHE A 59 24.48 -23.48 -13.01
N CYS A 60 25.48 -23.68 -12.16
CA CYS A 60 26.71 -22.89 -12.18
C CYS A 60 27.77 -23.55 -13.06
N SER A 61 28.67 -22.71 -13.60
CA SER A 61 29.74 -23.12 -14.50
C SER A 61 31.13 -23.06 -13.87
N ASP A 62 31.21 -22.77 -12.57
CA ASP A 62 32.49 -22.68 -11.88
C ASP A 62 33.11 -24.07 -11.71
N SER A 63 34.43 -24.14 -11.83
CA SER A 63 35.14 -25.41 -11.76
C SER A 63 34.94 -26.10 -10.40
N PRO A 64 34.65 -27.42 -10.38
CA PRO A 64 34.62 -28.17 -9.13
C PRO A 64 36.03 -28.25 -8.54
N VAL A 65 36.11 -28.62 -7.26
CA VAL A 65 37.37 -28.90 -6.58
C VAL A 65 37.87 -30.28 -7.00
N VAL A 66 38.95 -30.30 -7.79
CA VAL A 66 39.62 -31.51 -8.29
C VAL A 66 40.90 -31.67 -7.48
N ASP A 67 40.97 -32.72 -6.66
CA ASP A 67 42.05 -32.99 -5.71
C ASP A 67 42.68 -34.38 -5.86
N ASP A 68 42.43 -35.04 -6.99
CA ASP A 68 43.15 -36.24 -7.40
C ASP A 68 44.46 -35.88 -8.11
N ALA A 69 45.27 -36.89 -8.46
CA ALA A 69 46.56 -36.68 -9.10
C ALA A 69 46.49 -36.41 -10.61
N SER A 70 45.36 -35.87 -11.11
CA SER A 70 45.19 -35.54 -12.53
C SER A 70 45.77 -34.17 -12.90
N ASP A 71 45.96 -33.93 -14.19
CA ASP A 71 46.36 -32.62 -14.73
C ASP A 71 45.27 -31.54 -14.51
N GLU A 72 44.05 -31.94 -14.16
CA GLU A 72 42.93 -31.05 -13.83
C GLU A 72 42.93 -30.62 -12.36
N ASN A 73 43.88 -31.10 -11.54
CA ASN A 73 43.99 -30.72 -10.14
C ASN A 73 44.16 -29.20 -10.01
N ASN A 74 43.24 -28.59 -9.26
CA ASN A 74 43.15 -27.14 -9.12
C ASN A 74 43.30 -26.66 -7.67
N VAL A 75 43.67 -27.55 -6.73
CA VAL A 75 43.67 -27.27 -5.29
C VAL A 75 44.51 -26.05 -4.94
N ASP A 76 45.76 -25.97 -5.42
CA ASP A 76 46.66 -24.87 -5.05
C ASP A 76 46.12 -23.52 -5.52
N SER A 77 45.61 -23.46 -6.76
CA SER A 77 45.03 -22.24 -7.32
C SER A 77 43.75 -21.81 -6.61
N LEU A 78 42.87 -22.77 -6.28
CA LEU A 78 41.62 -22.53 -5.56
C LEU A 78 41.89 -22.04 -4.13
N VAL A 79 42.83 -22.67 -3.43
CA VAL A 79 43.20 -22.30 -2.06
C VAL A 79 43.81 -20.90 -2.03
N ALA A 80 44.72 -20.58 -2.97
CA ALA A 80 45.28 -19.24 -3.09
C ALA A 80 44.18 -18.19 -3.33
N TYR A 81 43.27 -18.46 -4.28
CA TYR A 81 42.13 -17.59 -4.57
C TYR A 81 41.20 -17.40 -3.37
N PHE A 82 40.87 -18.48 -2.65
CA PHE A 82 40.02 -18.41 -1.47
C PHE A 82 40.65 -17.58 -0.36
N LEU A 83 41.95 -17.79 -0.08
CA LEU A 83 42.68 -17.03 0.93
C LEU A 83 42.75 -15.54 0.58
N GLU A 84 42.98 -15.20 -0.69
CA GLU A 84 42.96 -13.82 -1.16
C GLU A 84 41.57 -13.19 -1.01
N THR A 85 40.52 -13.91 -1.42
CA THR A 85 39.12 -13.47 -1.30
C THR A 85 38.71 -13.26 0.16
N ALA A 86 39.07 -14.20 1.05
CA ALA A 86 38.80 -14.10 2.48
C ALA A 86 39.54 -12.91 3.10
N ALA A 87 40.81 -12.71 2.76
CA ALA A 87 41.61 -11.60 3.24
C ALA A 87 41.10 -10.24 2.73
N ALA A 88 40.62 -10.18 1.48
CA ALA A 88 39.98 -8.99 0.93
C ALA A 88 38.68 -8.67 1.68
N GLN A 89 37.80 -9.66 1.86
CA GLN A 89 36.54 -9.47 2.57
C GLN A 89 36.75 -9.07 4.03
N ALA A 90 37.70 -9.68 4.74
CA ALA A 90 38.01 -9.39 6.14
C ALA A 90 38.39 -7.92 6.39
N LYS A 91 38.91 -7.19 5.38
CA LYS A 91 39.24 -5.76 5.50
C LYS A 91 38.03 -4.87 5.75
N HIS A 92 36.81 -5.36 5.48
CA HIS A 92 35.54 -4.62 5.62
C HIS A 92 34.80 -4.91 6.93
N TYR A 93 35.30 -5.85 7.75
CA TYR A 93 34.69 -6.26 9.01
C TYR A 93 35.60 -5.91 10.20
N ARG A 94 35.02 -5.82 11.40
CA ARG A 94 35.75 -5.42 12.62
C ARG A 94 36.40 -6.58 13.35
N THR A 95 35.80 -7.76 13.27
CA THR A 95 36.30 -8.97 13.94
C THR A 95 37.15 -9.81 12.98
N ASN A 96 37.75 -10.86 13.52
CA ASN A 96 38.40 -11.93 12.76
C ASN A 96 37.42 -13.03 12.30
N HIS A 97 36.11 -12.81 12.44
CA HIS A 97 35.06 -13.67 11.92
C HIS A 97 34.39 -12.98 10.73
N ILE A 98 34.26 -13.68 9.60
CA ILE A 98 33.52 -13.21 8.43
C ILE A 98 32.51 -14.26 7.98
N VAL A 99 31.45 -13.80 7.32
CA VAL A 99 30.42 -14.66 6.73
C VAL A 99 30.61 -14.79 5.22
N MET A 100 30.58 -16.02 4.69
CA MET A 100 30.49 -16.28 3.25
C MET A 100 29.18 -17.00 2.95
N THR A 101 28.30 -16.36 2.19
CA THR A 101 26.97 -16.88 1.86
C THR A 101 27.06 -17.87 0.71
N MET A 102 27.34 -19.14 1.01
CA MET A 102 27.49 -20.20 0.01
C MET A 102 26.13 -20.65 -0.53
N GLY A 103 25.44 -19.83 -1.31
CA GLY A 103 24.12 -20.13 -1.89
C GLY A 103 23.50 -18.94 -2.62
N SER A 104 22.41 -19.15 -3.35
CA SER A 104 21.65 -18.14 -4.08
C SER A 104 20.22 -18.61 -4.35
N ASP A 105 19.48 -17.89 -5.19
CA ASP A 105 18.09 -18.16 -5.55
C ASP A 105 17.91 -19.60 -6.04
N PHE A 106 17.06 -20.38 -5.36
CA PHE A 106 16.71 -21.76 -5.69
C PHE A 106 17.89 -22.74 -5.84
N GLN A 107 19.04 -22.42 -5.24
CA GLN A 107 20.17 -23.36 -5.19
C GLN A 107 19.92 -24.48 -4.17
N TYR A 108 20.83 -25.47 -4.14
CA TYR A 108 20.75 -26.68 -3.32
C TYR A 108 19.66 -27.69 -3.73
N GLU A 109 19.09 -27.60 -4.93
CA GLU A 109 18.25 -28.68 -5.49
C GLU A 109 19.02 -30.02 -5.53
N ASN A 110 20.31 -29.97 -5.89
CA ASN A 110 21.27 -31.05 -5.71
C ASN A 110 22.36 -30.63 -4.73
N ALA A 111 22.03 -30.67 -3.44
CA ALA A 111 22.92 -30.23 -2.36
C ALA A 111 24.28 -30.95 -2.32
N ASN A 112 24.39 -32.17 -2.85
CA ASN A 112 25.65 -32.93 -2.83
C ASN A 112 26.77 -32.22 -3.61
N LEU A 113 26.45 -31.49 -4.69
CA LEU A 113 27.45 -30.74 -5.46
C LEU A 113 28.09 -29.63 -4.61
N TRP A 114 27.27 -28.93 -3.82
CA TRP A 114 27.73 -27.92 -2.86
C TRP A 114 28.59 -28.54 -1.76
N TYR A 115 28.06 -29.53 -1.03
CA TYR A 115 28.74 -30.10 0.13
C TYR A 115 30.05 -30.80 -0.25
N LYS A 116 30.09 -31.56 -1.35
CA LYS A 116 31.33 -32.22 -1.81
C LYS A 116 32.46 -31.21 -2.06
N ASN A 117 32.15 -30.09 -2.71
CA ASN A 117 33.15 -29.07 -3.03
C ASN A 117 33.54 -28.25 -1.79
N MET A 118 32.59 -27.89 -0.93
CA MET A 118 32.87 -27.20 0.33
C MET A 118 33.69 -28.06 1.29
N ASP A 119 33.45 -29.37 1.39
CA ASP A 119 34.25 -30.27 2.22
C ASP A 119 35.72 -30.29 1.78
N LYS A 120 35.95 -30.38 0.46
CA LYS A 120 37.30 -30.31 -0.13
C LYS A 120 37.94 -28.95 0.10
N LEU A 121 37.20 -27.86 -0.13
CA LEU A 121 37.69 -26.50 0.14
C LEU A 121 38.10 -26.35 1.61
N ILE A 122 37.24 -26.71 2.56
CA ILE A 122 37.51 -26.64 3.99
C ILE A 122 38.76 -27.44 4.35
N LYS A 123 38.86 -28.68 3.87
CA LYS A 123 40.00 -29.56 4.09
C LYS A 123 41.31 -28.91 3.62
N HIS A 124 41.37 -28.47 2.37
CA HIS A 124 42.60 -27.98 1.76
C HIS A 124 43.00 -26.59 2.23
N VAL A 125 42.04 -25.68 2.47
CA VAL A 125 42.33 -24.35 3.04
C VAL A 125 42.82 -24.48 4.48
N ASN A 126 42.18 -25.30 5.32
CA ASN A 126 42.63 -25.48 6.71
C ASN A 126 43.98 -26.20 6.80
N ALA A 127 44.33 -27.08 5.84
CA ALA A 127 45.65 -27.70 5.80
C ALA A 127 46.79 -26.66 5.65
N GLN A 128 46.53 -25.50 5.03
CA GLN A 128 47.52 -24.42 4.92
C GLN A 128 47.86 -23.75 6.26
N GLN A 129 47.15 -24.06 7.35
CA GLN A 129 47.54 -23.61 8.68
C GLN A 129 48.91 -24.18 9.08
N LEU A 130 49.28 -25.38 8.58
CA LEU A 130 50.64 -25.94 8.74
C LEU A 130 51.71 -25.10 8.03
N ASN A 131 51.31 -24.37 6.99
CA ASN A 131 52.17 -23.47 6.21
C ASN A 131 52.04 -22.01 6.67
N GLY A 132 51.47 -21.76 7.86
CA GLY A 132 51.40 -20.44 8.49
C GLY A 132 50.12 -19.64 8.20
N SER A 133 49.17 -20.18 7.42
CA SER A 133 47.87 -19.52 7.21
C SER A 133 47.12 -19.32 8.53
N GLN A 134 46.56 -18.14 8.73
CA GLN A 134 45.72 -17.81 9.90
C GLN A 134 44.22 -17.99 9.62
N VAL A 135 43.86 -18.47 8.43
CA VAL A 135 42.46 -18.67 8.03
C VAL A 135 41.99 -20.04 8.50
N HIS A 136 40.83 -20.05 9.13
CA HIS A 136 40.12 -21.28 9.51
C HIS A 136 38.69 -21.23 8.93
N VAL A 137 38.34 -22.22 8.14
CA VAL A 137 37.07 -22.33 7.42
C VAL A 137 36.24 -23.46 8.03
N LEU A 138 34.94 -23.22 8.20
CA LEU A 138 33.99 -24.17 8.79
C LEU A 138 32.58 -23.92 8.27
N TYR A 139 31.74 -24.96 8.29
CA TYR A 139 30.29 -24.77 8.13
C TYR A 139 29.72 -24.03 9.32
N SER A 140 28.96 -22.98 9.05
CA SER A 140 28.37 -22.13 10.08
C SER A 140 26.90 -21.83 9.79
N THR A 141 26.27 -21.18 10.75
CA THR A 141 24.93 -20.61 10.63
C THR A 141 24.98 -19.14 11.02
N PRO A 142 24.01 -18.30 10.59
CA PRO A 142 23.94 -16.91 11.04
C PRO A 142 23.93 -16.76 12.57
N THR A 143 23.35 -17.73 13.29
CA THR A 143 23.32 -17.74 14.76
C THR A 143 24.71 -18.03 15.35
N CYS A 144 25.44 -19.01 14.81
CA CYS A 144 26.82 -19.29 15.23
C CYS A 144 27.74 -18.11 14.94
N TYR A 145 27.62 -17.51 13.75
CA TYR A 145 28.35 -16.31 13.38
C TYR A 145 28.11 -15.16 14.37
N LEU A 146 26.84 -14.84 14.64
CA LEU A 146 26.46 -13.82 15.62
C LEU A 146 27.03 -14.11 17.02
N TRP A 147 27.06 -15.38 17.43
CA TRP A 147 27.60 -15.78 18.72
C TRP A 147 29.10 -15.49 18.83
N ASP A 148 29.86 -15.71 17.77
CA ASP A 148 31.29 -15.39 17.75
C ASP A 148 31.55 -13.88 17.70
N LEU A 149 30.71 -13.12 16.97
CA LEU A 149 30.73 -11.65 17.04
C LEU A 149 30.44 -11.12 18.44
N PHE A 150 29.53 -11.76 19.17
CA PHE A 150 29.24 -11.42 20.56
C PHE A 150 30.43 -11.71 21.49
N LYS A 151 31.08 -12.89 21.34
CA LYS A 151 32.28 -13.25 22.12
C LYS A 151 33.46 -12.32 21.87
N ALA A 152 33.57 -11.74 20.68
CA ALA A 152 34.62 -10.78 20.36
C ALA A 152 34.57 -9.53 21.27
N ASN A 153 33.44 -9.30 21.97
CA ASN A 153 33.27 -8.25 22.98
C ASN A 153 33.71 -6.86 22.49
N LEU A 154 33.34 -6.54 21.25
CA LEU A 154 33.61 -5.25 20.61
C LEU A 154 32.44 -4.28 20.77
N SER A 155 32.74 -3.00 20.64
CA SER A 155 31.74 -1.96 20.44
C SER A 155 31.40 -1.79 18.95
N TRP A 156 30.12 -1.55 18.68
CA TRP A 156 29.56 -1.45 17.34
C TRP A 156 29.00 -0.05 17.11
N SER A 157 29.08 0.47 15.88
CA SER A 157 28.45 1.75 15.56
C SER A 157 26.93 1.65 15.55
N LEU A 158 26.28 2.81 15.69
CA LEU A 158 24.83 2.93 15.78
C LEU A 158 24.22 3.40 14.47
N LYS A 159 23.11 2.78 14.07
CA LYS A 159 22.21 3.22 13.00
C LYS A 159 20.85 3.55 13.61
N TYR A 160 20.18 4.62 13.18
CA TYR A 160 18.94 5.10 13.81
C TYR A 160 17.72 5.12 12.87
N ASP A 161 17.93 5.55 11.63
CA ASP A 161 16.93 5.62 10.57
C ASP A 161 16.82 4.28 9.81
N ASP A 162 16.22 4.27 8.62
CA ASP A 162 16.03 3.07 7.79
C ASP A 162 17.05 2.95 6.64
N PHE A 163 16.88 1.94 5.79
CA PHE A 163 17.76 1.67 4.64
C PHE A 163 17.09 2.07 3.30
N PHE A 164 16.24 3.10 3.31
CA PHE A 164 15.53 3.57 2.12
C PHE A 164 16.00 4.94 1.61
N PRO A 165 15.83 5.22 0.30
CA PRO A 165 15.53 4.24 -0.76
C PRO A 165 16.76 3.37 -1.10
N TYR A 166 16.51 2.18 -1.66
CA TYR A 166 17.55 1.29 -2.16
C TYR A 166 17.91 1.64 -3.62
N ALA A 167 19.20 1.65 -3.93
CA ALA A 167 19.72 1.70 -5.29
C ALA A 167 20.91 0.74 -5.44
N ASP A 168 20.93 -0.07 -6.49
CA ASP A 168 22.07 -0.92 -6.86
C ASP A 168 22.99 -0.28 -7.91
N GLY A 169 22.78 0.99 -8.21
CA GLY A 169 23.63 1.79 -9.09
C GLY A 169 23.09 3.22 -9.29
N PRO A 170 23.85 4.10 -9.95
CA PRO A 170 23.53 5.53 -10.10
C PRO A 170 22.12 5.82 -10.63
N HIS A 171 21.64 5.08 -11.62
CA HIS A 171 20.34 5.33 -12.27
C HIS A 171 19.28 4.29 -11.89
N HIS A 172 19.52 3.54 -10.82
CA HIS A 172 18.81 2.32 -10.50
C HIS A 172 18.10 2.42 -9.14
N PHE A 173 17.29 3.46 -8.93
CA PHE A 173 16.53 3.59 -7.68
C PHE A 173 15.29 2.68 -7.69
N TRP A 174 15.23 1.76 -6.72
CA TRP A 174 14.15 0.79 -6.52
C TRP A 174 12.99 1.45 -5.79
N THR A 175 12.45 2.53 -6.35
CA THR A 175 11.33 3.27 -5.75
C THR A 175 10.03 3.13 -6.56
N GLY A 176 10.08 2.42 -7.69
CA GLY A 176 8.93 2.11 -8.53
C GLY A 176 7.98 1.10 -7.89
N TYR A 177 8.52 0.07 -7.24
CA TYR A 177 7.70 -0.98 -6.60
C TYR A 177 6.87 -0.48 -5.41
N PHE A 178 7.16 0.72 -4.89
CA PHE A 178 6.30 1.37 -3.92
C PHE A 178 4.88 1.59 -4.46
N THR A 179 4.71 1.65 -5.78
CA THR A 179 3.41 1.88 -6.45
C THR A 179 3.01 0.75 -7.41
N SER A 180 3.94 -0.07 -7.92
CA SER A 180 3.64 -1.14 -8.89
C SER A 180 2.47 -2.03 -8.43
N ARG A 181 1.57 -2.38 -9.37
CA ARG A 181 0.31 -3.10 -9.09
C ARG A 181 -0.54 -2.47 -7.96
N PRO A 182 -0.94 -1.18 -8.06
CA PRO A 182 -1.64 -0.50 -6.97
C PRO A 182 -2.99 -1.14 -6.64
N ALA A 183 -3.63 -1.81 -7.61
CA ALA A 183 -4.87 -2.55 -7.41
C ALA A 183 -4.68 -3.71 -6.40
N PHE A 184 -3.62 -4.51 -6.56
CA PHE A 184 -3.29 -5.60 -5.65
C PHE A 184 -2.89 -5.09 -4.26
N LYS A 185 -2.12 -3.99 -4.19
CA LYS A 185 -1.78 -3.32 -2.92
C LYS A 185 -3.03 -2.91 -2.12
N ARG A 186 -4.10 -2.43 -2.77
CA ARG A 186 -5.37 -2.17 -2.08
C ARG A 186 -6.09 -3.45 -1.70
N TYR A 187 -6.07 -4.47 -2.56
CA TYR A 187 -6.72 -5.74 -2.25
C TYR A 187 -6.09 -6.41 -1.03
N GLU A 188 -4.77 -6.33 -0.89
CA GLU A 188 -4.03 -6.75 0.31
C GLU A 188 -4.50 -5.99 1.56
N ARG A 189 -4.65 -4.66 1.50
CA ARG A 189 -5.14 -3.86 2.66
C ARG A 189 -6.55 -4.22 3.09
N LEU A 190 -7.45 -4.36 2.12
CA LEU A 190 -8.83 -4.79 2.38
C LEU A 190 -8.85 -6.21 2.99
N SER A 191 -8.05 -7.11 2.43
CA SER A 191 -7.95 -8.50 2.89
C SER A 191 -7.38 -8.61 4.30
N ASN A 192 -6.37 -7.81 4.65
CA ASN A 192 -5.86 -7.75 6.01
C ASN A 192 -6.94 -7.26 6.99
N ASN A 193 -7.68 -6.22 6.64
CA ASN A 193 -8.78 -5.73 7.48
C ASN A 193 -9.86 -6.80 7.67
N PHE A 194 -10.29 -7.46 6.59
CA PHE A 194 -11.30 -8.51 6.65
C PHE A 194 -10.82 -9.73 7.44
N LEU A 195 -9.53 -10.08 7.34
CA LEU A 195 -8.91 -11.12 8.17
C LEU A 195 -9.00 -10.78 9.66
N GLN A 196 -8.84 -9.51 10.07
CA GLN A 196 -9.03 -9.13 11.47
C GLN A 196 -10.47 -9.34 11.92
N VAL A 197 -11.46 -8.97 11.09
CA VAL A 197 -12.89 -9.22 11.39
C VAL A 197 -13.16 -10.72 11.53
N CYS A 198 -12.66 -11.52 10.58
CA CYS A 198 -12.79 -12.97 10.55
C CYS A 198 -12.18 -13.61 11.81
N ASN A 199 -10.95 -13.24 12.19
CA ASN A 199 -10.29 -13.74 13.40
C ASN A 199 -11.03 -13.34 14.69
N GLN A 200 -11.52 -12.09 14.77
CA GLN A 200 -12.26 -11.61 15.95
C GLN A 200 -13.57 -12.39 16.14
N LEU A 201 -14.35 -12.55 15.07
CA LEU A 201 -15.62 -13.28 15.12
C LEU A 201 -15.41 -14.78 15.34
N GLU A 202 -14.34 -15.36 14.79
CA GLU A 202 -13.95 -16.75 15.08
C GLU A 202 -13.62 -16.94 16.56
N ALA A 203 -12.84 -16.03 17.14
CA ALA A 203 -12.48 -16.10 18.56
C ALA A 203 -13.70 -15.93 19.47
N LEU A 204 -14.68 -15.11 19.07
CA LEU A 204 -15.89 -14.83 19.86
C LEU A 204 -16.93 -15.95 19.76
N ALA A 205 -17.25 -16.41 18.55
CA ALA A 205 -18.26 -17.45 18.34
C ALA A 205 -17.69 -18.86 18.58
N GLY A 206 -16.38 -19.06 18.54
CA GLY A 206 -15.76 -20.36 18.79
C GLY A 206 -16.05 -21.37 17.67
N PRO A 207 -16.22 -22.67 17.99
CA PRO A 207 -16.35 -23.73 16.98
C PRO A 207 -17.49 -23.52 15.97
N VAL A 208 -18.60 -22.90 16.39
CA VAL A 208 -19.76 -22.67 15.51
C VAL A 208 -19.49 -21.65 14.41
N ALA A 209 -18.44 -20.82 14.53
CA ALA A 209 -18.00 -19.95 13.45
C ALA A 209 -17.46 -20.76 12.28
N ARG A 210 -16.75 -21.86 12.57
CA ARG A 210 -16.17 -22.73 11.53
C ARG A 210 -17.22 -23.63 10.93
N THR A 211 -17.96 -24.33 11.77
CA THR A 211 -18.99 -25.28 11.34
C THR A 211 -20.35 -24.76 11.79
N GLY A 212 -21.07 -24.10 10.88
CA GLY A 212 -22.32 -23.41 11.19
C GLY A 212 -23.39 -23.56 10.10
N PRO A 213 -24.51 -22.82 10.22
CA PRO A 213 -25.66 -22.97 9.34
C PRO A 213 -25.39 -22.64 7.85
N TYR A 214 -24.29 -21.95 7.54
CA TYR A 214 -23.90 -21.60 6.17
C TYR A 214 -22.78 -22.48 5.61
N GLY A 215 -22.41 -23.55 6.32
CA GLY A 215 -21.36 -24.50 5.91
C GLY A 215 -20.04 -24.29 6.65
N GLU A 216 -18.97 -24.78 6.04
CA GLU A 216 -17.61 -24.73 6.60
C GLU A 216 -16.89 -23.43 6.23
N GLY A 217 -16.49 -22.66 7.24
CA GLY A 217 -15.67 -21.46 7.13
C GLY A 217 -14.34 -21.63 7.88
N ASP A 218 -13.27 -21.03 7.37
CA ASP A 218 -11.94 -21.13 7.99
C ASP A 218 -11.10 -19.88 7.75
N SER A 219 -10.75 -19.18 8.84
CA SER A 219 -9.88 -18.00 8.80
C SER A 219 -8.45 -18.34 8.37
N ALA A 220 -8.01 -19.59 8.53
CA ALA A 220 -6.65 -20.01 8.19
C ALA A 220 -6.39 -19.96 6.69
N VAL A 221 -7.42 -20.11 5.85
CA VAL A 221 -7.30 -19.95 4.38
C VAL A 221 -6.85 -18.53 4.06
N LEU A 222 -7.56 -17.51 4.56
CA LEU A 222 -7.19 -16.11 4.35
C LEU A 222 -5.89 -15.75 5.08
N ARG A 223 -5.63 -16.30 6.28
CA ARG A 223 -4.38 -16.08 7.01
C ARG A 223 -3.15 -16.52 6.21
N ARG A 224 -3.19 -17.72 5.61
CA ARG A 224 -2.11 -18.24 4.76
C ARG A 224 -1.97 -17.41 3.48
N ALA A 225 -3.08 -17.07 2.83
CA ALA A 225 -3.06 -16.23 1.63
C ALA A 225 -2.46 -14.84 1.90
N MET A 226 -2.83 -14.22 3.03
CA MET A 226 -2.28 -12.94 3.47
C MET A 226 -0.79 -13.02 3.81
N ALA A 227 -0.34 -14.11 4.44
CA ALA A 227 1.09 -14.33 4.71
C ALA A 227 1.90 -14.42 3.41
N VAL A 228 1.42 -15.16 2.42
CA VAL A 228 2.04 -15.22 1.07
C VAL A 228 1.99 -13.87 0.37
N ALA A 229 0.91 -13.11 0.51
CA ALA A 229 0.81 -11.78 -0.07
C ALA A 229 1.83 -10.77 0.49
N GLN A 230 2.43 -11.02 1.66
CA GLN A 230 3.53 -10.21 2.20
C GLN A 230 4.90 -10.56 1.61
N HIS A 231 5.01 -11.59 0.76
CA HIS A 231 6.24 -11.91 0.04
C HIS A 231 6.77 -10.67 -0.71
N HIS A 232 8.09 -10.53 -0.78
CA HIS A 232 8.73 -9.34 -1.33
C HIS A 232 8.58 -9.17 -2.85
N ASP A 233 8.00 -10.15 -3.56
CA ASP A 233 7.52 -10.04 -4.95
C ASP A 233 5.99 -10.00 -5.08
N ALA A 234 5.24 -10.15 -3.99
CA ALA A 234 3.78 -10.13 -4.03
C ALA A 234 3.25 -8.70 -3.87
N VAL A 235 3.13 -8.20 -2.63
CA VAL A 235 2.59 -6.84 -2.39
C VAL A 235 3.46 -5.74 -3.00
N SER A 236 4.75 -6.00 -3.27
CA SER A 236 5.64 -5.10 -4.02
C SER A 236 5.20 -4.92 -5.48
N GLY A 237 4.50 -5.90 -6.06
CA GLY A 237 4.06 -5.89 -7.45
C GLY A 237 5.20 -6.17 -8.43
N THR A 238 6.16 -7.01 -8.05
CA THR A 238 7.38 -7.33 -8.80
C THR A 238 7.45 -8.79 -9.23
N GLU A 239 6.29 -9.40 -9.42
CA GLU A 239 6.09 -10.74 -9.94
C GLU A 239 5.61 -10.72 -11.40
N LYS A 240 5.71 -11.86 -12.09
CA LYS A 240 5.09 -12.06 -13.42
C LYS A 240 3.56 -12.00 -13.32
N GLN A 241 2.89 -11.57 -14.40
CA GLN A 241 1.43 -11.35 -14.38
C GLN A 241 0.60 -12.56 -13.95
N HIS A 242 0.96 -13.79 -14.36
CA HIS A 242 0.22 -14.98 -13.95
C HIS A 242 0.38 -15.29 -12.45
N VAL A 243 1.52 -14.94 -11.84
CA VAL A 243 1.76 -15.06 -10.39
C VAL A 243 0.92 -14.02 -9.65
N ALA A 244 0.83 -12.78 -10.17
CA ALA A 244 -0.07 -11.75 -9.62
C ALA A 244 -1.53 -12.23 -9.61
N ASN A 245 -1.96 -12.89 -10.69
CA ASN A 245 -3.28 -13.49 -10.79
C ASN A 245 -3.48 -14.63 -9.76
N ASP A 246 -2.45 -15.46 -9.51
CA ASP A 246 -2.49 -16.50 -8.49
C ASP A 246 -2.61 -15.91 -7.07
N TYR A 247 -1.84 -14.86 -6.76
CA TYR A 247 -1.99 -14.15 -5.47
C TYR A 247 -3.41 -13.58 -5.28
N ALA A 248 -3.98 -12.96 -6.31
CA ALA A 248 -5.35 -12.46 -6.26
C ALA A 248 -6.36 -13.62 -6.08
N LYS A 249 -6.16 -14.75 -6.77
CA LYS A 249 -6.99 -15.95 -6.62
C LYS A 249 -6.94 -16.51 -5.20
N ARG A 250 -5.76 -16.58 -4.58
CA ARG A 250 -5.59 -17.03 -3.19
C ARG A 250 -6.30 -16.14 -2.20
N LEU A 251 -6.18 -14.81 -2.35
CA LEU A 251 -6.92 -13.87 -1.52
C LEU A 251 -8.43 -14.05 -1.71
N ALA A 252 -8.92 -14.19 -2.94
CA ALA A 252 -10.34 -14.42 -3.23
C ALA A 252 -10.88 -15.68 -2.52
N ALA A 253 -10.18 -16.81 -2.64
CA ALA A 253 -10.54 -18.04 -1.94
C ALA A 253 -10.55 -17.87 -0.40
N GLY A 254 -9.62 -17.06 0.14
CA GLY A 254 -9.62 -16.70 1.56
C GLY A 254 -10.81 -15.83 1.96
N TRP A 255 -11.22 -14.89 1.11
CA TRP A 255 -12.42 -14.08 1.33
C TRP A 255 -13.67 -14.97 1.39
N ASP A 256 -13.84 -15.88 0.45
CA ASP A 256 -15.00 -16.78 0.40
C ASP A 256 -15.10 -17.62 1.69
N ALA A 257 -13.99 -18.23 2.13
CA ALA A 257 -13.93 -19.00 3.37
C ALA A 257 -14.25 -18.14 4.62
N CYS A 258 -13.74 -16.91 4.67
CA CYS A 258 -14.02 -16.00 5.77
C CYS A 258 -15.46 -15.46 5.74
N GLN A 259 -16.08 -15.28 4.59
CA GLN A 259 -17.49 -14.85 4.49
C GLN A 259 -18.44 -15.89 5.06
N VAL A 260 -18.19 -17.18 4.81
CA VAL A 260 -18.94 -18.27 5.45
C VAL A 260 -18.74 -18.22 6.97
N LEU A 261 -17.49 -18.09 7.42
CA LEU A 261 -17.17 -18.02 8.85
C LEU A 261 -17.87 -16.85 9.54
N VAL A 262 -17.80 -15.66 8.94
CA VAL A 262 -18.43 -14.45 9.48
C VAL A 262 -19.95 -14.60 9.50
N SER A 263 -20.55 -15.21 8.47
CA SER A 263 -22.00 -15.48 8.43
C SER A 263 -22.42 -16.42 9.54
N ASN A 264 -21.66 -17.50 9.76
CA ASN A 264 -21.89 -18.45 10.85
C ASN A 264 -21.80 -17.76 12.23
N ALA A 265 -20.74 -16.99 12.45
CA ALA A 265 -20.53 -16.27 13.70
C ALA A 265 -21.63 -15.23 13.95
N LEU A 266 -22.00 -14.44 12.94
CA LEU A 266 -23.09 -13.46 13.05
C LEU A 266 -24.44 -14.14 13.31
N ALA A 267 -24.73 -15.28 12.68
CA ALA A 267 -25.96 -16.01 12.98
C ALA A 267 -26.01 -16.54 14.41
N SER A 268 -24.88 -17.05 14.92
CA SER A 268 -24.79 -17.50 16.31
C SER A 268 -24.94 -16.35 17.30
N ILE A 269 -24.26 -15.22 17.05
CA ILE A 269 -24.22 -14.08 17.98
C ILE A 269 -25.53 -13.28 17.94
N SER A 270 -26.12 -13.10 16.75
CA SER A 270 -27.38 -12.35 16.60
C SER A 270 -28.63 -13.20 16.82
N GLY A 271 -28.49 -14.53 16.89
CA GLY A 271 -29.61 -15.47 16.93
C GLY A 271 -30.44 -15.51 15.64
N ASN A 272 -29.92 -14.96 14.54
CA ASN A 272 -30.65 -14.81 13.28
C ASN A 272 -30.00 -15.60 12.14
N LYS A 273 -30.78 -16.50 11.52
CA LYS A 273 -30.34 -17.44 10.48
C LYS A 273 -30.74 -17.02 9.06
N GLU A 274 -30.98 -15.73 8.83
CA GLU A 274 -31.27 -15.17 7.50
C GLU A 274 -30.01 -15.08 6.63
N ASN A 275 -30.16 -15.30 5.33
CA ASN A 275 -29.06 -15.26 4.37
C ASN A 275 -28.34 -13.89 4.36
N PHE A 276 -27.03 -13.91 4.64
CA PHE A 276 -26.17 -12.73 4.55
C PHE A 276 -25.58 -12.59 3.14
N ILE A 277 -25.61 -11.37 2.61
CA ILE A 277 -25.02 -11.03 1.30
C ILE A 277 -23.97 -9.95 1.52
N TYR A 278 -22.78 -10.15 0.97
CA TYR A 278 -21.67 -9.21 1.05
C TYR A 278 -21.55 -8.37 -0.22
N CYS A 279 -21.46 -7.05 -0.05
CA CYS A 279 -21.26 -6.11 -1.15
C CYS A 279 -19.76 -5.90 -1.43
N ASN A 280 -19.07 -6.86 -2.06
CA ASN A 280 -17.62 -6.75 -2.29
C ASN A 280 -17.22 -5.70 -3.35
N TYR A 281 -18.17 -5.16 -4.11
CA TYR A 281 -17.95 -4.31 -5.28
C TYR A 281 -18.52 -2.89 -5.12
N LEU A 282 -18.61 -2.38 -3.88
CA LEU A 282 -19.07 -1.02 -3.60
C LEU A 282 -18.23 0.06 -4.30
N ASN A 283 -16.94 -0.20 -4.54
CA ASN A 283 -16.04 0.73 -5.24
C ASN A 283 -16.41 0.98 -6.71
N ILE A 284 -17.25 0.13 -7.31
CA ILE A 284 -17.80 0.29 -8.66
C ILE A 284 -19.33 0.39 -8.64
N SER A 285 -19.89 0.71 -7.47
CA SER A 285 -21.33 0.81 -7.22
C SER A 285 -22.10 -0.44 -7.66
N VAL A 286 -21.64 -1.62 -7.25
CA VAL A 286 -22.31 -2.91 -7.48
C VAL A 286 -22.61 -3.61 -6.15
N CYS A 287 -23.88 -3.91 -5.92
CA CYS A 287 -24.31 -4.85 -4.91
C CYS A 287 -25.68 -5.46 -5.29
N PRO A 288 -25.74 -6.75 -5.67
CA PRO A 288 -26.95 -7.36 -6.23
C PRO A 288 -28.20 -7.22 -5.36
N LEU A 289 -28.05 -7.34 -4.03
CA LEU A 289 -29.19 -7.26 -3.12
C LEU A 289 -29.78 -5.85 -3.04
N THR A 290 -28.95 -4.81 -2.85
CA THR A 290 -29.44 -3.43 -2.66
C THR A 290 -29.96 -2.82 -3.97
N GLU A 291 -29.55 -3.38 -5.11
CA GLU A 291 -30.05 -3.00 -6.44
C GLU A 291 -31.42 -3.60 -6.76
N SER A 292 -31.75 -4.77 -6.23
CA SER A 292 -32.97 -5.52 -6.56
C SER A 292 -34.04 -5.46 -5.48
N ALA A 293 -33.67 -5.47 -4.20
CA ALA A 293 -34.60 -5.51 -3.09
C ALA A 293 -35.25 -4.14 -2.82
N GLY A 294 -36.57 -4.15 -2.62
CA GLY A 294 -37.31 -2.99 -2.14
C GLY A 294 -37.09 -2.73 -0.65
N THR A 295 -36.81 -3.76 0.15
CA THR A 295 -36.57 -3.69 1.58
C THR A 295 -35.44 -4.65 1.97
N PHE A 296 -34.51 -4.18 2.79
CA PHE A 296 -33.35 -4.97 3.23
C PHE A 296 -32.80 -4.44 4.55
N MET A 297 -32.04 -5.27 5.26
CA MET A 297 -31.31 -4.86 6.45
C MET A 297 -29.83 -4.74 6.13
N VAL A 298 -29.15 -3.78 6.73
CA VAL A 298 -27.70 -3.56 6.63
C VAL A 298 -27.08 -3.83 7.99
N ILE A 299 -26.15 -4.77 8.04
CA ILE A 299 -25.38 -5.10 9.25
C ILE A 299 -23.99 -4.53 9.09
N LEU A 300 -23.59 -3.72 10.06
CA LEU A 300 -22.26 -3.17 10.15
C LEU A 300 -21.52 -3.79 11.31
N TYR A 301 -20.39 -4.44 11.07
CA TYR A 301 -19.49 -4.89 12.13
C TYR A 301 -18.29 -3.95 12.27
N ASN A 302 -18.00 -3.48 13.49
CA ASN A 302 -16.86 -2.60 13.78
C ASN A 302 -15.73 -3.37 14.48
N PRO A 303 -14.61 -3.65 13.79
CA PRO A 303 -13.48 -4.38 14.38
C PRO A 303 -12.60 -3.54 15.32
N LEU A 304 -12.95 -2.28 15.57
CA LEU A 304 -12.17 -1.41 16.44
C LEU A 304 -12.65 -1.48 17.89
N GLY A 305 -11.71 -1.43 18.83
CA GLY A 305 -11.97 -1.31 20.29
C GLY A 305 -12.57 0.02 20.74
N ARG A 306 -13.21 0.79 19.86
CA ARG A 306 -13.98 1.98 20.20
C ARG A 306 -15.18 2.15 19.26
N ARG A 307 -16.14 2.96 19.66
CA ARG A 307 -17.28 3.36 18.82
C ARG A 307 -16.80 4.08 17.56
N VAL A 308 -17.44 3.80 16.43
CA VAL A 308 -17.15 4.44 15.13
C VAL A 308 -18.46 4.95 14.54
N SER A 309 -18.43 6.19 14.05
CA SER A 309 -19.44 6.73 13.14
C SER A 309 -18.88 6.69 11.72
N TRP A 310 -19.70 6.24 10.79
CA TRP A 310 -19.30 5.97 9.41
C TRP A 310 -20.41 6.29 8.43
N ASN A 311 -20.11 6.94 7.31
CA ASN A 311 -21.10 7.19 6.26
C ASN A 311 -21.15 6.01 5.31
N ILE A 312 -22.27 5.29 5.34
CA ILE A 312 -22.55 4.17 4.44
C ILE A 312 -22.99 4.68 3.09
N ARG A 313 -22.54 4.01 2.01
CA ARG A 313 -22.86 4.35 0.63
C ARG A 313 -23.19 3.07 -0.14
N LEU A 314 -24.47 2.82 -0.40
CA LEU A 314 -24.95 1.58 -1.01
C LEU A 314 -25.53 1.83 -2.41
N PRO A 315 -25.18 1.03 -3.43
CA PRO A 315 -25.73 1.13 -4.78
C PRO A 315 -27.19 0.70 -4.82
N VAL A 316 -28.06 1.52 -5.40
CA VAL A 316 -29.52 1.33 -5.41
C VAL A 316 -30.17 1.74 -6.74
N LYS A 317 -31.35 1.19 -7.05
CA LYS A 317 -32.16 1.57 -8.22
C LYS A 317 -33.24 2.63 -7.94
N GLY A 318 -33.57 2.88 -6.67
CA GLY A 318 -34.61 3.84 -6.27
C GLY A 318 -34.11 5.27 -6.13
N ALA A 319 -35.02 6.24 -6.25
CA ALA A 319 -34.74 7.67 -6.03
C ALA A 319 -35.04 8.14 -4.60
N SER A 320 -35.68 7.30 -3.77
CA SER A 320 -36.02 7.64 -2.38
C SER A 320 -36.10 6.38 -1.53
N TYR A 321 -35.59 6.50 -0.31
CA TYR A 321 -35.49 5.45 0.68
C TYR A 321 -35.75 6.04 2.07
N SER A 322 -36.18 5.20 3.00
CA SER A 322 -36.20 5.45 4.44
C SER A 322 -35.23 4.50 5.13
N VAL A 323 -34.44 5.03 6.05
CA VAL A 323 -33.51 4.24 6.87
C VAL A 323 -33.92 4.35 8.33
N THR A 324 -33.97 3.23 9.06
CA THR A 324 -34.17 3.20 10.51
C THR A 324 -33.00 2.55 11.23
N ASP A 325 -32.64 3.08 12.38
CA ASP A 325 -31.56 2.60 13.22
C ASP A 325 -31.96 1.34 14.03
N PRO A 326 -31.04 0.76 14.83
CA PRO A 326 -31.35 -0.40 15.69
C PRO A 326 -32.40 -0.14 16.77
N ASN A 327 -32.85 1.09 17.01
CA ASN A 327 -33.91 1.45 17.96
C ASN A 327 -35.23 1.79 17.25
N GLY A 328 -35.31 1.60 15.93
CA GLY A 328 -36.46 1.95 15.12
C GLY A 328 -36.60 3.46 14.83
N GLN A 329 -35.59 4.28 15.15
CA GLN A 329 -35.61 5.70 14.86
C GLN A 329 -35.17 5.99 13.42
N MET A 330 -35.82 6.97 12.80
CA MET A 330 -35.48 7.40 11.44
C MET A 330 -34.09 8.03 11.40
N VAL A 331 -33.25 7.54 10.50
CA VAL A 331 -31.90 8.06 10.24
C VAL A 331 -31.95 8.98 9.02
N PRO A 332 -31.36 10.18 9.08
CA PRO A 332 -31.23 11.02 7.90
C PRO A 332 -30.51 10.28 6.78
N ASN A 333 -31.09 10.28 5.58
CA ASN A 333 -30.50 9.63 4.42
C ASN A 333 -30.67 10.50 3.17
N GLU A 334 -29.72 10.37 2.25
CA GLU A 334 -29.69 11.10 0.97
C GLU A 334 -29.40 10.11 -0.16
N VAL A 335 -29.82 10.46 -1.38
CA VAL A 335 -29.61 9.63 -2.57
C VAL A 335 -28.89 10.47 -3.61
N VAL A 336 -27.72 10.01 -4.05
CA VAL A 336 -26.90 10.71 -5.05
C VAL A 336 -26.79 9.87 -6.33
N PRO A 337 -26.73 10.47 -7.53
CA PRO A 337 -26.58 9.71 -8.77
C PRO A 337 -25.21 9.03 -8.84
N VAL A 338 -25.15 7.82 -9.40
CA VAL A 338 -23.86 7.16 -9.71
C VAL A 338 -23.15 7.99 -10.78
N SER A 339 -21.89 8.31 -10.54
CA SER A 339 -21.09 9.14 -11.45
C SER A 339 -20.90 8.50 -12.83
N ASN A 340 -20.56 9.30 -13.84
CA ASN A 340 -20.28 8.79 -15.18
C ASN A 340 -19.03 7.88 -15.22
N PHE A 341 -17.97 8.24 -14.50
CA PHE A 341 -16.74 7.44 -14.48
C PHE A 341 -16.94 6.15 -13.70
N THR A 342 -17.70 6.15 -12.59
CA THR A 342 -18.03 4.92 -11.86
C THR A 342 -18.84 3.98 -12.74
N ARG A 343 -19.82 4.50 -13.51
CA ARG A 343 -20.54 3.70 -14.53
C ARG A 343 -19.61 3.13 -15.60
N ALA A 344 -18.64 3.91 -16.07
CA ALA A 344 -17.66 3.45 -17.06
C ALA A 344 -16.77 2.31 -16.53
N VAL A 345 -16.35 2.38 -15.26
CA VAL A 345 -15.58 1.30 -14.61
C VAL A 345 -16.47 0.10 -14.34
N ARG A 346 -17.72 0.31 -13.90
CA ARG A 346 -18.68 -0.75 -13.61
C ARG A 346 -18.96 -1.65 -14.81
N ARG A 347 -19.11 -1.07 -16.00
CA ARG A 347 -19.57 -1.76 -17.22
C ARG A 347 -20.95 -2.40 -16.98
N ASP A 348 -21.11 -3.65 -17.39
CA ASP A 348 -22.32 -4.48 -17.36
C ASP A 348 -22.53 -5.25 -16.05
N ARG A 349 -21.70 -5.02 -15.03
CA ARG A 349 -21.71 -5.79 -13.76
C ARG A 349 -22.80 -5.40 -12.77
N GLY A 350 -23.51 -4.31 -13.02
CA GLY A 350 -24.60 -3.84 -12.18
C GLY A 350 -25.36 -2.70 -12.83
N ASP A 351 -26.49 -2.39 -12.23
CA ASP A 351 -27.55 -1.55 -12.81
C ASP A 351 -27.96 -0.40 -11.87
N ALA A 352 -27.26 -0.23 -10.74
CA ALA A 352 -27.51 0.87 -9.82
C ALA A 352 -27.55 2.22 -10.54
N THR A 353 -28.57 3.02 -10.27
CA THR A 353 -28.69 4.37 -10.86
C THR A 353 -28.26 5.43 -9.87
N HIS A 354 -28.33 5.11 -8.58
CA HIS A 354 -28.01 6.00 -7.47
C HIS A 354 -27.25 5.26 -6.37
N GLU A 355 -26.74 6.02 -5.41
CA GLU A 355 -26.13 5.54 -4.18
C GLU A 355 -26.86 6.15 -2.99
N LEU A 356 -27.37 5.30 -2.11
CA LEU A 356 -27.99 5.68 -0.84
C LEU A 356 -26.90 5.95 0.19
N ILE A 357 -26.97 7.12 0.81
CA ILE A 357 -26.01 7.58 1.82
C ILE A 357 -26.72 7.80 3.15
N PHE A 358 -26.17 7.25 4.23
CA PHE A 358 -26.63 7.53 5.60
C PHE A 358 -25.50 7.35 6.62
N PRO A 359 -25.49 8.13 7.72
CA PRO A 359 -24.56 7.91 8.82
C PRO A 359 -24.99 6.68 9.63
N ALA A 360 -24.03 5.80 9.88
CA ALA A 360 -24.17 4.62 10.72
C ALA A 360 -23.22 4.69 11.90
N LEU A 361 -23.66 4.17 13.03
CA LEU A 361 -22.92 4.11 14.28
C LEU A 361 -22.77 2.64 14.67
N ALA A 362 -21.56 2.21 14.99
CA ALA A 362 -21.30 0.86 15.46
C ALA A 362 -20.52 0.87 16.78
N PRO A 363 -20.88 0.02 17.76
CA PRO A 363 -20.20 -0.08 19.05
C PRO A 363 -18.78 -0.64 18.90
N PRO A 364 -17.91 -0.47 19.92
CA PRO A 364 -16.60 -1.13 19.96
C PRO A 364 -16.74 -2.66 19.79
N LEU A 365 -15.94 -3.27 18.90
CA LEU A 365 -15.90 -4.73 18.66
C LEU A 365 -17.28 -5.38 18.47
N GLY A 366 -18.27 -4.62 17.99
CA GLY A 366 -19.65 -5.08 17.90
C GLY A 366 -20.30 -4.65 16.59
N TYR A 367 -21.59 -4.95 16.47
CA TYR A 367 -22.35 -4.67 15.25
C TYR A 367 -23.59 -3.81 15.51
N SER A 368 -24.13 -3.24 14.43
CA SER A 368 -25.39 -2.52 14.42
C SER A 368 -26.17 -2.83 13.16
N THR A 369 -27.49 -2.93 13.28
CA THR A 369 -28.38 -3.33 12.19
C THR A 369 -29.33 -2.19 11.83
N TYR A 370 -29.34 -1.80 10.56
CA TYR A 370 -30.18 -0.74 10.01
C TYR A 370 -31.21 -1.34 9.07
N ALA A 371 -32.46 -0.89 9.12
CA ALA A 371 -33.48 -1.28 8.14
C ALA A 371 -33.57 -0.23 7.04
N VAL A 372 -33.63 -0.67 5.79
CA VAL A 372 -33.73 0.18 4.62
C VAL A 372 -34.94 -0.24 3.80
N SER A 373 -35.80 0.74 3.50
CA SER A 373 -37.01 0.52 2.70
C SER A 373 -37.10 1.55 1.60
N LYS A 374 -37.28 1.08 0.36
CA LYS A 374 -37.58 1.91 -0.80
C LYS A 374 -38.95 2.53 -0.60
N THR A 375 -39.01 3.85 -0.61
CA THR A 375 -40.28 4.56 -0.48
C THR A 375 -40.91 4.69 -1.86
N ALA A 376 -42.23 4.56 -1.95
CA ALA A 376 -42.95 4.91 -3.17
C ALA A 376 -42.64 6.38 -3.46
N SER A 377 -41.96 6.64 -4.58
CA SER A 377 -41.68 8.00 -5.05
C SER A 377 -42.97 8.79 -4.96
N GLY A 378 -43.02 9.82 -4.11
CA GLY A 378 -44.22 10.58 -3.85
C GLY A 378 -44.83 11.08 -5.15
N ALA A 379 -45.83 10.38 -5.68
CA ALA A 379 -46.59 10.84 -6.84
C ALA A 379 -47.21 12.22 -6.57
N LEU A 380 -47.53 12.50 -5.29
CA LEU A 380 -47.94 13.81 -4.79
C LEU A 380 -46.80 14.85 -4.70
N ARG A 381 -45.58 14.45 -4.32
CA ARG A 381 -44.40 15.35 -4.35
C ARG A 381 -43.89 15.56 -5.77
N SER A 382 -44.13 14.64 -6.70
CA SER A 382 -43.67 14.74 -8.10
C SER A 382 -44.44 15.80 -8.90
N ARG A 383 -45.73 16.03 -8.63
CA ARG A 383 -46.51 17.11 -9.28
C ARG A 383 -46.12 18.49 -8.75
N LEU A 384 -45.85 18.61 -7.44
CA LEU A 384 -45.33 19.83 -6.84
C LEU A 384 -43.86 20.08 -7.20
N ALA A 385 -43.04 19.03 -7.24
CA ALA A 385 -41.64 19.08 -7.68
C ALA A 385 -41.50 19.22 -9.19
N LYS A 386 -42.52 18.92 -10.01
CA LYS A 386 -42.55 19.24 -11.45
C LYS A 386 -42.86 20.73 -11.67
N ARG A 387 -43.82 21.30 -10.92
CA ARG A 387 -44.03 22.76 -10.89
C ARG A 387 -42.84 23.53 -10.31
N ILE A 388 -42.19 22.98 -9.27
CA ILE A 388 -40.96 23.56 -8.73
C ILE A 388 -39.77 23.26 -9.66
N ARG A 389 -39.69 22.14 -10.40
CA ARG A 389 -38.61 21.89 -11.40
C ARG A 389 -38.73 22.73 -12.66
N GLU A 390 -39.94 23.16 -13.02
CA GLU A 390 -40.16 24.12 -14.11
C GLU A 390 -39.79 25.56 -13.70
N GLN A 391 -39.74 25.87 -12.39
CA GLN A 391 -39.21 27.14 -11.84
C GLN A 391 -37.79 27.03 -11.24
N ALA A 392 -37.33 25.82 -10.97
CA ALA A 392 -36.03 25.45 -10.45
C ALA A 392 -35.55 24.26 -11.26
N GLN A 393 -35.13 24.54 -12.50
CA GLN A 393 -34.14 23.69 -13.16
C GLN A 393 -33.07 23.35 -12.13
N PRO A 394 -32.60 22.10 -12.02
CA PRO A 394 -31.34 21.86 -11.33
C PRO A 394 -30.37 22.81 -12.01
N ARG A 395 -29.93 23.85 -11.30
CA ARG A 395 -28.76 24.60 -11.73
C ARG A 395 -27.63 23.58 -11.63
N VAL A 396 -27.43 22.85 -12.73
CA VAL A 396 -26.08 22.68 -13.23
C VAL A 396 -25.60 24.12 -13.37
N ASP A 397 -25.07 24.68 -12.28
CA ASP A 397 -24.25 25.86 -12.39
C ASP A 397 -23.09 25.37 -13.28
N ALA A 398 -23.26 25.57 -14.58
CA ALA A 398 -22.21 25.43 -15.58
C ALA A 398 -21.07 26.44 -15.30
N CYS A 399 -21.28 27.32 -14.30
CA CYS A 399 -20.28 28.17 -13.71
C CYS A 399 -19.63 27.44 -12.52
N CYS A 400 -18.32 27.29 -12.61
CA CYS A 400 -17.46 26.43 -11.80
C CYS A 400 -17.79 26.44 -10.29
N PRO A 401 -17.91 25.25 -9.64
CA PRO A 401 -18.19 25.14 -8.21
C PRO A 401 -17.18 25.99 -7.44
N ARG A 402 -17.66 26.89 -6.57
CA ARG A 402 -16.75 27.79 -5.84
C ARG A 402 -16.24 27.19 -4.54
N GLU A 403 -17.06 26.36 -3.89
CA GLU A 403 -16.73 25.80 -2.58
C GLU A 403 -17.59 24.58 -2.20
N ILE A 404 -17.06 23.76 -1.30
CA ILE A 404 -17.82 22.83 -0.45
C ILE A 404 -17.48 23.11 1.02
N GLN A 405 -18.44 22.89 1.91
CA GLN A 405 -18.29 23.21 3.33
C GLN A 405 -19.09 22.24 4.22
N ASN A 406 -18.54 21.92 5.39
CA ASN A 406 -19.27 21.34 6.51
C ASN A 406 -19.00 22.15 7.80
N GLU A 407 -19.24 21.58 8.97
CA GLU A 407 -19.07 22.21 10.28
C GLU A 407 -17.61 22.52 10.61
N HIS A 408 -16.66 21.74 10.07
CA HIS A 408 -15.25 21.77 10.45
C HIS A 408 -14.34 22.38 9.37
N LEU A 409 -14.67 22.16 8.10
CA LEU A 409 -13.82 22.49 6.95
C LEU A 409 -14.61 23.20 5.85
N ARG A 410 -13.92 24.10 5.14
CA ARG A 410 -14.35 24.65 3.84
C ARG A 410 -13.24 24.44 2.83
N VAL A 411 -13.58 23.92 1.65
CA VAL A 411 -12.65 23.74 0.51
C VAL A 411 -13.09 24.64 -0.62
N LEU A 412 -12.17 25.49 -1.09
CA LEU A 412 -12.41 26.40 -2.21
C LEU A 412 -11.79 25.84 -3.48
N PHE A 413 -12.47 26.07 -4.60
CA PHE A 413 -12.01 25.67 -5.92
C PHE A 413 -11.74 26.89 -6.79
N ASP A 414 -10.74 26.78 -7.64
CA ASP A 414 -10.43 27.80 -8.62
C ASP A 414 -11.46 27.78 -9.76
N PRO A 415 -12.14 28.90 -10.05
CA PRO A 415 -13.22 28.92 -11.04
C PRO A 415 -12.73 28.86 -12.49
N VAL A 416 -11.42 28.98 -12.75
CA VAL A 416 -10.86 28.91 -14.11
C VAL A 416 -10.35 27.49 -14.39
N THR A 417 -9.65 26.89 -13.42
CA THR A 417 -9.02 25.59 -13.56
C THR A 417 -9.86 24.44 -13.02
N GLY A 418 -10.84 24.69 -12.14
CA GLY A 418 -11.63 23.66 -11.47
C GLY A 418 -10.86 22.87 -10.41
N LEU A 419 -9.63 23.26 -10.09
CA LEU A 419 -8.76 22.60 -9.10
C LEU A 419 -9.06 23.09 -7.68
N VAL A 420 -8.68 22.29 -6.68
CA VAL A 420 -8.67 22.79 -5.29
C VAL A 420 -7.70 23.97 -5.21
N ARG A 421 -8.09 25.04 -4.53
CA ARG A 421 -7.29 26.26 -4.38
C ARG A 421 -6.88 26.51 -2.94
N GLU A 422 -7.75 26.18 -2.00
CA GLU A 422 -7.58 26.53 -0.59
C GLU A 422 -8.41 25.61 0.30
N ILE A 423 -7.86 25.27 1.47
CA ILE A 423 -8.58 24.57 2.53
C ILE A 423 -8.57 25.45 3.78
N GLN A 424 -9.75 25.65 4.33
CA GLN A 424 -9.98 26.40 5.56
C GLN A 424 -10.44 25.43 6.63
N ASN A 425 -9.74 25.42 7.77
CA ASN A 425 -10.18 24.75 8.98
C ASN A 425 -10.92 25.77 9.84
N LEU A 426 -12.25 25.61 9.89
CA LEU A 426 -13.18 26.52 10.54
C LEU A 426 -13.09 26.43 12.07
N ASP A 427 -12.81 25.25 12.61
CA ASP A 427 -12.64 25.05 14.06
C ASP A 427 -11.45 25.83 14.63
N LYS A 428 -10.41 26.03 13.80
CA LYS A 428 -9.15 26.69 14.18
C LYS A 428 -8.97 28.05 13.53
N SER A 429 -9.91 28.49 12.70
CA SER A 429 -9.82 29.73 11.93
C SER A 429 -8.50 29.85 11.15
N ILE A 430 -8.02 28.75 10.57
CA ILE A 430 -6.81 28.73 9.73
C ILE A 430 -7.14 28.41 8.29
N SER A 431 -6.34 28.95 7.38
CA SER A 431 -6.43 28.67 5.95
C SER A 431 -5.07 28.33 5.37
N LEU A 432 -5.03 27.35 4.47
CA LEU A 432 -3.87 27.00 3.68
C LEU A 432 -4.24 27.03 2.19
N ARG A 433 -3.50 27.82 1.41
CA ARG A 433 -3.51 27.72 -0.05
C ARG A 433 -2.90 26.39 -0.46
N VAL A 434 -3.67 25.60 -1.19
CA VAL A 434 -3.24 24.30 -1.68
C VAL A 434 -3.85 24.05 -3.06
N SER A 435 -2.98 23.80 -4.03
CA SER A 435 -3.36 23.31 -5.36
C SER A 435 -3.17 21.81 -5.41
N GLN A 436 -4.20 21.06 -5.84
CA GLN A 436 -4.06 19.63 -6.12
C GLN A 436 -4.35 19.38 -7.60
N ASN A 437 -3.42 18.69 -8.27
CA ASN A 437 -3.55 18.30 -9.67
C ASN A 437 -2.89 16.94 -9.95
N PHE A 438 -3.25 16.32 -11.08
CA PHE A 438 -2.62 15.10 -11.58
C PHE A 438 -1.55 15.41 -12.61
N PHE A 439 -0.41 14.74 -12.46
CA PHE A 439 0.70 14.79 -13.41
C PHE A 439 1.17 13.38 -13.74
N TRP A 440 2.12 13.25 -14.66
CA TRP A 440 2.80 12.00 -14.92
C TRP A 440 4.26 12.21 -15.27
N TYR A 441 5.09 11.28 -14.81
CA TYR A 441 6.46 11.15 -15.28
C TYR A 441 6.51 10.26 -16.51
N ASN A 442 7.25 10.70 -17.53
CA ASN A 442 7.56 9.87 -18.69
C ASN A 442 8.64 8.86 -18.30
N ALA A 443 8.30 7.58 -18.38
CA ALA A 443 9.20 6.49 -18.00
C ALA A 443 10.40 6.43 -18.95
N SER A 444 11.60 6.39 -18.39
CA SER A 444 12.82 6.21 -19.19
C SER A 444 12.91 4.81 -19.78
N ILE A 445 13.43 4.74 -21.00
CA ILE A 445 13.70 3.50 -21.73
C ILE A 445 15.21 3.20 -21.81
N GLY A 446 16.02 3.98 -21.08
CA GLY A 446 17.46 4.07 -21.31
C GLY A 446 17.84 5.30 -22.15
N ASN A 447 19.09 5.72 -22.04
CA ASN A 447 19.72 6.78 -22.82
C ASN A 447 21.24 6.58 -22.85
N ASP A 448 21.97 7.49 -23.50
CA ASP A 448 23.43 7.41 -23.66
C ASP A 448 24.20 7.42 -22.32
N VAL A 449 23.59 7.91 -21.24
CA VAL A 449 24.20 7.93 -19.90
C VAL A 449 24.01 6.58 -19.18
N SER A 450 22.85 5.96 -19.34
CA SER A 450 22.56 4.64 -18.77
C SER A 450 21.45 3.96 -19.54
N VAL A 451 21.65 2.67 -19.82
CA VAL A 451 20.65 1.80 -20.47
C VAL A 451 19.49 1.41 -19.55
N GLN A 452 19.49 1.82 -18.28
CA GLN A 452 18.45 1.41 -17.32
C GLN A 452 17.07 1.97 -17.71
N ALA A 453 16.11 1.09 -18.00
CA ALA A 453 14.72 1.50 -18.16
C ALA A 453 13.99 1.57 -16.80
N SER A 454 12.87 2.28 -16.75
CA SER A 454 11.93 2.17 -15.64
C SER A 454 11.06 0.92 -15.80
N GLY A 455 10.85 0.19 -14.71
CA GLY A 455 10.11 -1.08 -14.70
C GLY A 455 9.41 -1.35 -13.36
N ALA A 456 9.13 -2.63 -13.10
CA ALA A 456 8.38 -3.04 -11.91
C ALA A 456 9.05 -2.59 -10.60
N TYR A 457 10.39 -2.68 -10.53
CA TYR A 457 11.21 -2.25 -9.41
C TYR A 457 11.65 -0.79 -9.53
N ILE A 458 12.22 -0.43 -10.68
CA ILE A 458 12.93 0.82 -10.89
C ILE A 458 11.98 1.94 -11.30
N PHE A 459 12.07 3.08 -10.62
CA PHE A 459 11.51 4.34 -11.07
C PHE A 459 12.65 5.19 -11.63
N ARG A 460 12.59 5.48 -12.94
CA ARG A 460 13.56 6.34 -13.62
C ARG A 460 12.80 7.27 -14.57
N PRO A 461 12.45 8.49 -14.14
CA PRO A 461 11.79 9.45 -15.01
C PRO A 461 12.78 10.01 -16.04
N ASN A 462 12.35 10.24 -17.27
CA ASN A 462 13.19 10.87 -18.32
C ASN A 462 13.61 12.31 -17.97
N ARG A 463 12.87 12.98 -17.08
CA ARG A 463 13.11 14.35 -16.65
C ARG A 463 12.47 14.62 -15.29
N SER A 464 13.00 15.59 -14.56
CA SER A 464 12.54 15.93 -13.21
C SER A 464 11.17 16.62 -13.17
N GLU A 465 10.79 17.31 -14.26
CA GLU A 465 9.50 18.01 -14.35
C GLU A 465 8.42 17.09 -14.95
N PRO A 466 7.36 16.75 -14.19
CA PRO A 466 6.31 15.90 -14.72
C PRO A 466 5.39 16.68 -15.68
N LEU A 467 4.62 15.95 -16.47
CA LEU A 467 3.64 16.51 -17.41
C LEU A 467 2.26 16.51 -16.77
N ALA A 468 1.54 17.63 -16.82
CA ALA A 468 0.17 17.68 -16.32
C ALA A 468 -0.72 16.74 -17.14
N VAL A 469 -1.57 15.95 -16.46
CA VAL A 469 -2.61 15.16 -17.15
C VAL A 469 -3.60 16.10 -17.83
N ALA A 470 -3.98 17.17 -17.13
CA ALA A 470 -4.70 18.31 -17.68
C ALA A 470 -4.37 19.57 -16.86
N ARG A 471 -4.45 20.74 -17.50
CA ARG A 471 -4.31 22.04 -16.81
C ARG A 471 -5.60 22.50 -16.12
N GLN A 472 -6.74 21.94 -16.54
CA GLN A 472 -8.05 22.27 -16.03
C GLN A 472 -8.87 20.97 -15.90
N ALA A 473 -9.75 20.92 -14.90
CA ALA A 473 -10.70 19.83 -14.72
C ALA A 473 -12.12 20.32 -14.99
N ARG A 474 -12.88 19.57 -15.78
CA ARG A 474 -14.33 19.81 -15.89
C ARG A 474 -14.99 19.40 -14.59
N THR A 475 -15.82 20.27 -14.04
CA THR A 475 -16.39 20.07 -12.71
C THR A 475 -17.90 20.07 -12.69
N TYR A 476 -18.45 19.33 -11.74
CA TYR A 476 -19.85 19.48 -11.34
C TYR A 476 -19.99 19.25 -9.84
N LEU A 477 -21.03 19.86 -9.26
CA LEU A 477 -21.25 19.94 -7.83
C LEU A 477 -22.47 19.11 -7.42
N VAL A 478 -22.32 18.33 -6.35
CA VAL A 478 -23.43 17.69 -5.65
C VAL A 478 -23.40 18.19 -4.21
N LYS A 479 -24.47 18.87 -3.76
CA LYS A 479 -24.63 19.30 -2.36
C LYS A 479 -25.96 18.80 -1.81
N ASN A 480 -25.89 18.11 -0.67
CA ASN A 480 -27.05 17.76 0.13
C ASN A 480 -26.70 17.89 1.63
N LYS A 481 -27.61 17.48 2.51
CA LYS A 481 -27.42 17.66 3.96
C LYS A 481 -26.35 16.75 4.57
N LEU A 482 -26.04 15.63 3.93
CA LEU A 482 -25.09 14.63 4.44
C LEU A 482 -23.70 14.74 3.81
N VAL A 483 -23.63 15.21 2.56
CA VAL A 483 -22.38 15.25 1.81
C VAL A 483 -22.38 16.37 0.78
N GLN A 484 -21.21 16.99 0.61
CA GLN A 484 -20.91 17.90 -0.49
C GLN A 484 -19.72 17.35 -1.29
N GLU A 485 -19.86 17.30 -2.61
CA GLU A 485 -18.92 16.67 -3.53
C GLU A 485 -18.67 17.55 -4.74
N VAL A 486 -17.40 17.73 -5.09
CA VAL A 486 -17.01 18.24 -6.40
C VAL A 486 -16.37 17.12 -7.19
N TYR A 487 -16.99 16.80 -8.31
CA TYR A 487 -16.48 15.85 -9.27
C TYR A 487 -15.58 16.57 -10.23
N GLN A 488 -14.35 16.08 -10.43
CA GLN A 488 -13.31 16.65 -11.28
C GLN A 488 -12.95 15.65 -12.37
N ASN A 489 -13.13 16.00 -13.62
CA ASN A 489 -12.74 15.20 -14.77
C ASN A 489 -11.55 15.85 -15.49
N PHE A 490 -10.38 15.22 -15.39
CA PHE A 490 -9.13 15.71 -15.98
C PHE A 490 -8.95 15.18 -17.41
N SER A 491 -9.26 13.91 -17.64
CA SER A 491 -9.18 13.26 -18.96
C SER A 491 -10.14 12.07 -19.05
N SER A 492 -10.23 11.44 -20.23
CA SER A 492 -11.04 10.22 -20.42
C SER A 492 -10.61 9.03 -19.54
N TRP A 493 -9.42 9.09 -18.94
CA TRP A 493 -8.82 8.03 -18.12
C TRP A 493 -8.40 8.52 -16.72
N CYS A 494 -8.69 9.77 -16.34
CA CYS A 494 -8.32 10.33 -15.05
C CYS A 494 -9.42 11.25 -14.50
N SER A 495 -10.00 10.86 -13.36
CA SER A 495 -11.03 11.63 -12.65
C SER A 495 -10.85 11.56 -11.15
N GLN A 496 -11.42 12.52 -10.43
CA GLN A 496 -11.43 12.60 -8.98
C GLN A 496 -12.78 13.06 -8.43
N VAL A 497 -13.12 12.64 -7.22
CA VAL A 497 -14.20 13.21 -6.40
C VAL A 497 -13.58 13.81 -5.14
N VAL A 498 -13.75 15.11 -4.95
CA VAL A 498 -13.41 15.79 -3.70
C VAL A 498 -14.67 15.82 -2.85
N ARG A 499 -14.66 15.09 -1.74
CA ARG A 499 -15.82 14.84 -0.90
C ARG A 499 -15.64 15.34 0.52
N LEU A 500 -16.70 15.95 1.04
CA LEU A 500 -16.79 16.42 2.42
C LEU A 500 -18.14 16.00 3.00
N TYR A 501 -18.14 15.03 3.90
CA TYR A 501 -19.34 14.63 4.62
C TYR A 501 -19.63 15.55 5.81
N ALA A 502 -20.88 15.63 6.23
CA ALA A 502 -21.27 16.28 7.48
C ALA A 502 -20.51 15.66 8.68
N GLY A 503 -20.07 16.50 9.61
CA GLY A 503 -19.36 16.13 10.84
C GLY A 503 -17.92 15.60 10.66
N GLN A 504 -17.36 15.60 9.44
CA GLN A 504 -16.00 15.12 9.20
C GLN A 504 -14.94 16.24 9.19
N ALA A 505 -13.92 16.13 10.03
CA ALA A 505 -12.78 17.08 10.07
C ALA A 505 -11.64 16.72 9.10
N TYR A 506 -11.98 16.11 7.96
CA TYR A 506 -11.08 15.78 6.87
C TYR A 506 -11.87 15.76 5.56
N VAL A 507 -11.15 15.89 4.45
CA VAL A 507 -11.73 15.81 3.10
C VAL A 507 -11.26 14.49 2.47
N GLU A 508 -12.08 13.89 1.62
CA GLU A 508 -11.75 12.65 0.90
C GLU A 508 -11.53 12.95 -0.58
N LEU A 509 -10.44 12.44 -1.15
CA LEU A 509 -10.12 12.48 -2.57
C LEU A 509 -10.23 11.07 -3.09
N GLU A 510 -11.31 10.80 -3.81
CA GLU A 510 -11.48 9.56 -4.53
C GLU A 510 -10.93 9.71 -5.93
N TRP A 511 -9.90 8.97 -6.33
CA TRP A 511 -9.37 9.05 -7.68
C TRP A 511 -9.66 7.77 -8.46
N THR A 512 -9.89 7.91 -9.77
CA THR A 512 -10.02 6.82 -10.73
C THR A 512 -9.04 7.08 -11.88
N VAL A 513 -8.04 6.22 -12.01
CA VAL A 513 -6.98 6.34 -13.02
C VAL A 513 -6.90 5.06 -13.84
N GLY A 514 -7.12 5.18 -15.14
CA GLY A 514 -6.94 4.14 -16.14
C GLY A 514 -8.15 3.94 -17.05
N PRO A 515 -7.97 3.33 -18.23
CA PRO A 515 -6.72 2.77 -18.73
C PRO A 515 -5.70 3.86 -19.11
N ILE A 516 -4.47 3.76 -18.58
CA ILE A 516 -3.39 4.71 -18.89
C ILE A 516 -3.05 4.57 -20.38
N PRO A 517 -3.16 5.63 -21.20
CA PRO A 517 -2.92 5.54 -22.64
C PRO A 517 -1.44 5.31 -22.93
N ILE A 518 -1.20 4.52 -23.96
CA ILE A 518 0.12 3.98 -24.32
C ILE A 518 0.34 3.90 -25.83
N ASP A 519 -0.69 4.24 -26.60
CA ASP A 519 -0.67 4.16 -28.06
C ASP A 519 0.32 5.18 -28.65
N ASP A 520 0.76 6.13 -27.84
CA ASP A 520 1.83 7.09 -28.13
C ASP A 520 3.25 6.52 -27.91
N GLY A 521 3.38 5.25 -27.50
CA GLY A 521 4.68 4.64 -27.24
C GLY A 521 5.38 5.16 -25.99
N LEU A 522 4.67 5.82 -25.07
CA LEU A 522 5.24 6.40 -23.85
C LEU A 522 4.71 5.70 -22.60
N GLY A 523 5.63 5.18 -21.77
CA GLY A 523 5.31 4.72 -20.42
C GLY A 523 4.99 5.90 -19.50
N LYS A 524 3.96 5.77 -18.65
CA LYS A 524 3.48 6.87 -17.80
C LYS A 524 3.33 6.44 -16.36
N GLU A 525 3.79 7.31 -15.46
CA GLU A 525 3.75 7.12 -14.01
C GLU A 525 2.98 8.27 -13.39
N ILE A 526 1.72 8.01 -13.07
CA ILE A 526 0.73 9.01 -12.71
C ILE A 526 0.89 9.38 -11.23
N ILE A 527 0.92 10.68 -10.94
CA ILE A 527 1.04 11.23 -9.60
C ILE A 527 -0.13 12.16 -9.29
N SER A 528 -0.57 12.17 -8.04
CA SER A 528 -1.38 13.25 -7.45
C SER A 528 -0.43 14.15 -6.66
N ARG A 529 -0.29 15.41 -7.07
CA ARG A 529 0.60 16.38 -6.45
C ARG A 529 -0.20 17.48 -5.76
N PHE A 530 0.21 17.81 -4.54
CA PHE A 530 -0.26 18.90 -3.72
C PHE A 530 0.84 19.97 -3.65
N GLU A 531 0.51 21.20 -4.01
CA GLU A 531 1.42 22.35 -3.94
C GLU A 531 0.85 23.36 -2.96
N THR A 532 1.69 23.82 -2.03
CA THR A 532 1.29 24.72 -0.93
C THR A 532 2.28 25.86 -0.77
N SER A 533 1.90 26.85 0.03
CA SER A 533 2.80 27.95 0.41
C SER A 533 3.71 27.64 1.62
N LEU A 534 3.79 26.37 2.07
CA LEU A 534 4.57 25.98 3.24
C LEU A 534 6.07 26.07 2.95
N ARG A 535 6.83 26.62 3.91
CA ARG A 535 8.30 26.63 3.87
C ARG A 535 8.83 25.40 4.62
N THR A 536 9.11 24.35 3.86
CA THR A 536 9.46 23.03 4.40
C THR A 536 10.97 22.79 4.51
N ASP A 537 11.79 23.65 3.91
CA ASP A 537 13.26 23.59 3.92
C ASP A 537 13.80 22.20 3.50
N GLY A 538 13.19 21.62 2.46
CA GLY A 538 13.49 20.27 1.96
C GLY A 538 13.07 19.11 2.86
N ARG A 539 12.32 19.33 3.96
CA ARG A 539 11.90 18.28 4.91
C ARG A 539 10.47 17.81 4.68
N PHE A 540 10.28 16.50 4.76
CA PHE A 540 8.98 15.86 4.72
C PHE A 540 9.01 14.58 5.57
N TYR A 541 7.85 13.97 5.81
CA TYR A 541 7.74 12.91 6.80
C TYR A 541 6.91 11.76 6.24
N THR A 542 7.43 10.54 6.31
CA THR A 542 6.74 9.32 5.86
C THR A 542 6.70 8.28 6.97
N ASP A 543 5.67 7.45 6.95
CA ASP A 543 5.54 6.36 7.93
C ASP A 543 6.44 5.15 7.59
N SER A 544 6.88 4.43 8.63
CA SER A 544 7.51 3.11 8.49
C SER A 544 6.48 2.03 8.80
N ASN A 545 6.06 1.30 7.76
CA ASN A 545 5.08 0.19 7.81
C ASN A 545 3.78 0.52 8.58
N GLY A 546 3.26 1.74 8.49
CA GLY A 546 2.05 2.16 9.20
C GLY A 546 2.26 2.56 10.67
N ARG A 547 3.51 2.55 11.16
CA ARG A 547 3.87 2.75 12.57
C ARG A 547 4.49 4.13 12.82
N GLU A 548 5.79 4.16 13.13
CA GLU A 548 6.54 5.38 13.43
C GLU A 548 6.68 6.26 12.19
N ILE A 549 6.97 7.53 12.39
CA ILE A 549 7.21 8.49 11.33
C ILE A 549 8.70 8.80 11.27
N LEU A 550 9.28 8.70 10.08
CA LEU A 550 10.65 9.11 9.82
C LEU A 550 10.66 10.48 9.15
N GLU A 551 11.58 11.33 9.57
CA GLU A 551 11.92 12.55 8.85
C GLU A 551 12.76 12.20 7.63
N ARG A 552 12.36 12.75 6.49
CA ARG A 552 13.06 12.67 5.21
C ARG A 552 13.55 14.06 4.84
N ARG A 553 14.72 14.11 4.20
CA ARG A 553 15.28 15.35 3.68
C ARG A 553 15.67 15.13 2.22
N ARG A 554 15.16 15.99 1.35
CA ARG A 554 15.45 15.97 -0.09
C ARG A 554 16.97 16.06 -0.31
N ASP A 555 17.48 15.20 -1.18
CA ASP A 555 18.90 15.12 -1.58
C ASP A 555 19.87 14.92 -0.40
N TYR A 556 19.44 14.18 0.63
CA TYR A 556 20.24 13.95 1.83
C TYR A 556 20.16 12.51 2.32
N ARG A 557 21.27 12.04 2.91
CA ARG A 557 21.42 10.75 3.59
C ARG A 557 22.16 10.98 4.89
N ALA A 558 21.74 10.31 5.97
CA ALA A 558 22.34 10.51 7.28
C ALA A 558 23.67 9.77 7.46
N THR A 559 23.88 8.67 6.72
CA THR A 559 25.01 7.76 6.92
C THR A 559 26.18 7.99 5.95
N TRP A 560 25.94 8.55 4.77
CA TRP A 560 26.98 8.81 3.76
C TRP A 560 26.73 10.14 3.03
N ASN A 561 27.75 10.65 2.35
CA ASN A 561 27.61 11.81 1.48
C ASN A 561 27.00 11.40 0.13
N LEU A 562 25.77 11.83 -0.14
CA LEU A 562 25.03 11.43 -1.33
C LEU A 562 25.58 12.11 -2.60
N SER A 563 26.05 11.31 -3.55
CA SER A 563 26.18 11.74 -4.94
C SER A 563 24.81 11.61 -5.62
N GLN A 564 24.13 12.74 -5.86
CA GLN A 564 22.78 12.76 -6.41
C GLN A 564 22.80 12.56 -7.93
N THR A 565 22.17 11.47 -8.38
CA THR A 565 22.10 11.03 -9.78
C THR A 565 20.67 10.99 -10.31
N GLU A 566 19.67 10.88 -9.44
CA GLU A 566 18.24 10.81 -9.77
C GLU A 566 17.43 11.69 -8.78
N PRO A 567 17.33 13.01 -9.02
CA PRO A 567 16.77 13.98 -8.07
C PRO A 567 15.28 13.79 -7.76
N VAL A 568 14.56 13.00 -8.56
CA VAL A 568 13.18 12.59 -8.27
C VAL A 568 13.17 11.22 -7.61
N ALA A 569 13.62 10.17 -8.32
CA ALA A 569 13.50 8.80 -7.86
C ALA A 569 14.26 8.52 -6.55
N GLY A 570 15.42 9.16 -6.34
CA GLY A 570 16.20 9.07 -5.11
C GLY A 570 15.58 9.79 -3.90
N ASN A 571 14.47 10.52 -4.09
CA ASN A 571 13.71 11.18 -3.03
C ASN A 571 12.33 10.55 -2.80
N TYR A 572 11.99 9.47 -3.51
CA TYR A 572 10.75 8.72 -3.27
C TYR A 572 10.92 7.73 -2.12
N TYR A 573 9.89 7.65 -1.27
CA TYR A 573 9.84 6.76 -0.11
C TYR A 573 8.53 5.97 -0.09
N PRO A 574 8.49 4.80 0.56
CA PRO A 574 7.25 4.07 0.74
C PRO A 574 6.33 4.83 1.69
N VAL A 575 5.09 5.04 1.28
CA VAL A 575 4.01 5.60 2.09
C VAL A 575 2.98 4.50 2.26
N ASN A 576 2.99 3.87 3.43
CA ASN A 576 2.02 2.83 3.73
C ASN A 576 0.76 3.45 4.30
N SER A 577 0.87 4.44 5.19
CA SER A 577 -0.28 5.05 5.86
C SER A 577 -0.39 6.55 5.74
N ARG A 578 0.73 7.28 5.73
CA ARG A 578 0.71 8.74 5.71
C ARG A 578 2.02 9.37 5.28
N ILE A 579 1.87 10.50 4.63
CA ILE A 579 2.94 11.46 4.33
C ILE A 579 2.49 12.85 4.78
N TYR A 580 3.41 13.66 5.31
CA TYR A 580 3.10 15.05 5.62
C TYR A 580 4.28 15.99 5.44
N ILE A 581 3.94 17.25 5.23
CA ILE A 581 4.86 18.39 5.27
C ILE A 581 4.36 19.41 6.30
N LYS A 582 5.28 20.16 6.89
CA LYS A 582 4.96 21.20 7.87
C LYS A 582 5.96 22.35 7.77
N ASP A 583 5.52 23.55 8.12
CA ASP A 583 6.41 24.69 8.36
C ASP A 583 6.46 25.03 9.86
N LYS A 584 6.49 26.30 10.26
CA LYS A 584 6.41 26.71 11.68
C LYS A 584 4.96 26.87 12.18
N LYS A 585 3.98 26.97 11.28
CA LYS A 585 2.58 27.31 11.58
C LYS A 585 1.62 26.18 11.25
N PHE A 586 1.76 25.55 10.10
CA PHE A 586 0.79 24.62 9.52
C PHE A 586 1.41 23.27 9.17
N GLN A 587 0.59 22.24 9.20
CA GLN A 587 0.92 20.91 8.70
C GLN A 587 -0.17 20.42 7.74
N LEU A 588 0.25 19.99 6.54
CA LEU A 588 -0.58 19.26 5.59
C LEU A 588 -0.28 17.78 5.69
N THR A 589 -1.27 16.96 6.05
CA THR A 589 -1.13 15.50 6.13
C THR A 589 -2.02 14.80 5.12
N VAL A 590 -1.44 13.86 4.37
CA VAL A 590 -2.13 13.00 3.41
C VAL A 590 -2.07 11.55 3.90
N LEU A 591 -3.22 10.90 3.99
CA LEU A 591 -3.40 9.51 4.40
C LEU A 591 -3.80 8.67 3.20
N THR A 592 -3.16 7.51 3.05
CA THR A 592 -3.36 6.60 1.92
C THR A 592 -4.25 5.41 2.31
N ASP A 593 -4.95 4.84 1.33
CA ASP A 593 -5.75 3.61 1.48
C ASP A 593 -4.98 2.33 1.08
N ARG A 594 -3.75 2.50 0.60
CA ARG A 594 -2.84 1.46 0.12
C ARG A 594 -1.40 1.94 0.21
N SER A 595 -0.46 1.03 -0.01
CA SER A 595 0.95 1.38 -0.21
C SER A 595 1.14 2.16 -1.52
N GLN A 596 1.88 3.25 -1.45
CA GLN A 596 2.22 4.11 -2.59
C GLN A 596 3.65 4.62 -2.45
N GLY A 597 4.28 5.00 -3.56
CA GLY A 597 5.49 5.83 -3.54
C GLY A 597 5.11 7.30 -3.35
N GLY A 598 5.77 7.99 -2.43
CA GLY A 598 5.54 9.42 -2.19
C GLY A 598 6.81 10.20 -1.91
N SER A 599 6.75 11.51 -2.17
CA SER A 599 7.89 12.42 -2.02
C SER A 599 7.45 13.88 -1.77
N SER A 600 8.44 14.74 -1.50
CA SER A 600 8.38 16.20 -1.54
C SER A 600 9.53 16.71 -2.42
N VAL A 601 9.32 16.69 -3.74
CA VAL A 601 10.36 17.03 -4.74
C VAL A 601 10.65 18.53 -4.85
N ALA A 602 9.74 19.38 -4.36
CA ALA A 602 9.93 20.81 -4.21
C ALA A 602 9.41 21.28 -2.85
N ASP A 603 9.91 22.42 -2.36
CA ASP A 603 9.44 22.97 -1.08
C ASP A 603 7.96 23.30 -1.12
N GLY A 604 7.26 22.98 -0.03
CA GLY A 604 5.81 23.14 0.05
C GLY A 604 5.01 22.14 -0.80
N SER A 605 5.66 21.16 -1.45
CA SER A 605 4.98 20.15 -2.25
C SER A 605 4.93 18.78 -1.57
N VAL A 606 3.89 18.01 -1.84
CA VAL A 606 3.80 16.57 -1.56
C VAL A 606 3.21 15.89 -2.78
N GLU A 607 3.78 14.75 -3.17
CA GLU A 607 3.21 13.94 -4.24
C GLU A 607 3.15 12.46 -3.86
N LEU A 608 2.12 11.81 -4.39
CA LEU A 608 1.91 10.38 -4.30
C LEU A 608 1.73 9.82 -5.71
N MET A 609 2.51 8.81 -6.05
CA MET A 609 2.32 8.07 -7.29
C MET A 609 1.14 7.11 -7.10
N VAL A 610 0.14 7.24 -7.97
CA VAL A 610 -1.15 6.56 -7.85
C VAL A 610 -1.25 5.34 -8.77
N HIS A 611 -0.57 5.38 -9.91
CA HIS A 611 -0.56 4.29 -10.88
C HIS A 611 0.60 4.41 -11.87
N ARG A 612 1.02 3.29 -12.48
CA ARG A 612 2.14 3.22 -13.43
C ARG A 612 1.82 2.22 -14.54
N ARG A 613 2.26 2.54 -15.76
CA ARG A 613 2.23 1.63 -16.93
C ARG A 613 3.50 1.85 -17.76
N LEU A 614 4.46 0.91 -17.69
CA LEU A 614 5.87 1.03 -18.18
C LEU A 614 6.29 0.06 -19.31
N LEU A 615 6.65 0.53 -20.49
CA LEU A 615 6.77 -0.29 -21.71
C LEU A 615 7.87 -1.37 -21.70
N TYR A 616 8.81 -1.28 -20.78
CA TYR A 616 10.04 -2.07 -20.78
C TYR A 616 10.22 -2.79 -19.44
N ASP A 617 11.01 -3.86 -19.47
CA ASP A 617 11.55 -4.50 -18.26
C ASP A 617 12.72 -3.68 -17.73
N ASP A 618 12.95 -3.70 -16.41
CA ASP A 618 14.05 -2.99 -15.76
C ASP A 618 15.29 -3.88 -15.53
N ASN A 619 15.33 -5.06 -16.13
CA ASN A 619 16.44 -6.02 -16.08
C ASN A 619 16.80 -6.41 -14.64
N ARG A 620 15.78 -6.75 -13.83
CA ARG A 620 15.95 -7.28 -12.46
C ARG A 620 15.40 -8.70 -12.27
N GLY A 621 15.14 -9.40 -13.37
CA GLY A 621 14.83 -10.84 -13.38
C GLY A 621 13.36 -11.21 -13.64
N VAL A 622 12.43 -10.24 -13.60
CA VAL A 622 11.01 -10.50 -13.90
C VAL A 622 10.80 -10.83 -15.37
N GLY A 623 11.55 -10.17 -16.27
CA GLY A 623 11.52 -10.43 -17.71
C GLY A 623 10.19 -10.08 -18.35
N SER A 624 9.47 -9.08 -17.81
CA SER A 624 8.23 -8.59 -18.40
C SER A 624 7.96 -7.12 -18.01
N PRO A 625 7.55 -6.26 -18.96
CA PRO A 625 7.08 -4.91 -18.65
C PRO A 625 5.92 -4.92 -17.65
N CYS A 626 5.79 -3.86 -16.85
CA CYS A 626 4.67 -3.70 -15.91
C CYS A 626 3.36 -3.29 -16.63
N TRP A 627 2.82 -4.15 -17.50
CA TRP A 627 1.62 -3.92 -18.34
C TRP A 627 0.58 -5.01 -18.12
N SER A 628 -0.54 -4.69 -17.47
CA SER A 628 -1.69 -5.59 -17.43
C SER A 628 -2.52 -5.45 -18.71
N ARG A 629 -2.43 -6.42 -19.62
CA ARG A 629 -3.33 -6.57 -20.77
C ARG A 629 -4.41 -7.59 -20.37
N ALA A 630 -5.68 -7.20 -20.27
CA ALA A 630 -6.75 -8.20 -20.25
C ALA A 630 -7.16 -8.48 -21.69
N SER A 631 -6.83 -9.67 -22.18
CA SER A 631 -7.58 -10.30 -23.25
C SER A 631 -8.93 -10.77 -22.69
N THR A 632 -9.95 -10.65 -23.53
CA THR A 632 -11.34 -11.11 -23.39
C THR A 632 -11.56 -12.35 -22.50
N ALA A 633 -12.65 -12.27 -21.71
CA ALA A 633 -13.19 -13.25 -20.75
C ALA A 633 -12.55 -13.22 -19.34
N THR A 634 -13.38 -12.92 -18.33
CA THR A 634 -13.06 -12.84 -16.89
C THR A 634 -12.17 -11.66 -16.46
N ALA A 635 -12.77 -10.48 -16.31
CA ALA A 635 -12.14 -9.27 -15.78
C ALA A 635 -11.94 -9.34 -14.25
N TRP A 636 -10.85 -9.97 -13.81
CA TRP A 636 -10.35 -9.88 -12.43
C TRP A 636 -9.26 -8.81 -12.37
N TRP A 637 -9.52 -7.68 -11.71
CA TRP A 637 -8.56 -6.70 -11.16
C TRP A 637 -7.40 -6.18 -12.05
N CYS A 638 -7.34 -6.53 -13.33
CA CYS A 638 -6.20 -6.33 -14.24
C CYS A 638 -6.63 -6.24 -15.71
N GLY A 639 -7.72 -5.52 -16.01
CA GLY A 639 -7.97 -5.06 -17.38
C GLY A 639 -7.41 -3.67 -17.58
N ALA A 640 -6.39 -3.50 -18.43
CA ALA A 640 -5.74 -2.23 -18.76
C ALA A 640 -5.78 -1.26 -17.56
N GLY A 641 -5.15 -1.67 -16.45
CA GLY A 641 -5.63 -1.43 -15.09
C GLY A 641 -6.25 -0.05 -14.84
N THR A 642 -7.56 -0.01 -14.58
CA THR A 642 -8.17 1.13 -13.88
C THR A 642 -8.06 0.88 -12.39
N SER A 643 -7.35 1.75 -11.66
CA SER A 643 -7.36 1.77 -10.20
C SER A 643 -8.31 2.87 -9.72
N SER A 644 -9.31 2.50 -8.90
CA SER A 644 -10.08 3.45 -8.09
C SER A 644 -9.56 3.42 -6.65
N SER A 645 -9.54 4.55 -5.95
CA SER A 645 -8.89 4.71 -4.64
C SER A 645 -9.48 5.86 -3.84
N TRP A 646 -9.19 5.88 -2.55
CA TRP A 646 -9.44 7.01 -1.65
C TRP A 646 -8.13 7.55 -1.08
N THR A 647 -8.05 8.84 -0.84
CA THR A 647 -6.98 9.51 -0.12
C THR A 647 -7.61 10.52 0.83
N ARG A 648 -7.25 10.53 2.11
CA ARG A 648 -7.81 11.45 3.10
C ARG A 648 -6.76 12.46 3.52
N TRP A 649 -7.15 13.70 3.76
CA TRP A 649 -6.23 14.75 4.21
C TRP A 649 -6.83 15.64 5.32
N SER A 650 -5.95 16.19 6.15
CA SER A 650 -6.31 17.05 7.27
C SER A 650 -5.26 18.16 7.43
N LEU A 651 -5.73 19.40 7.66
CA LEU A 651 -4.92 20.60 7.91
C LEU A 651 -4.95 20.97 9.39
N ARG A 652 -3.79 21.23 10.01
CA ARG A 652 -3.69 21.55 11.45
C ARG A 652 -2.64 22.64 11.79
N PRO A 653 -2.84 23.40 12.90
CA PRO A 653 -1.79 24.22 13.51
C PRO A 653 -0.75 23.36 14.24
N ILE A 654 0.52 23.76 14.18
CA ILE A 654 1.61 23.12 14.92
C ILE A 654 1.53 23.48 16.41
N GLY A 655 1.62 22.49 17.30
CA GLY A 655 1.50 22.66 18.76
C GLY A 655 0.17 22.15 19.35
N THR A 656 -0.86 21.94 18.52
CA THR A 656 -1.93 21.00 18.88
C THR A 656 -1.36 19.60 18.71
N GLY A 657 -1.07 18.89 19.81
CA GLY A 657 -0.17 17.73 19.84
C GLY A 657 -0.45 16.63 18.81
N CYS A 658 0.48 15.65 18.72
CA CYS A 658 0.43 14.41 17.93
C CYS A 658 -0.78 13.47 18.23
N ARG A 659 -1.94 14.03 18.58
CA ARG A 659 -3.26 13.42 18.50
C ARG A 659 -4.02 13.98 17.28
N PRO A 660 -3.88 13.43 16.08
CA PRO A 660 -5.09 12.80 15.61
C PRO A 660 -5.47 11.82 16.72
N SER A 661 -6.72 11.86 17.18
CA SER A 661 -7.25 10.63 17.71
C SER A 661 -6.81 9.54 16.71
N ARG A 662 -6.34 8.39 17.19
CA ARG A 662 -6.16 7.21 16.34
C ARG A 662 -7.46 6.88 15.52
N SER A 663 -8.51 7.71 15.55
CA SER A 663 -9.87 7.67 15.00
C SER A 663 -10.07 8.22 13.61
N SER A 664 -9.23 9.09 13.04
CA SER A 664 -9.25 9.26 11.58
C SER A 664 -8.34 8.25 10.88
N TRP A 665 -7.38 7.70 11.63
CA TRP A 665 -6.38 6.76 11.14
C TRP A 665 -7.02 5.39 10.95
N ARG A 666 -7.47 4.76 12.03
CA ARG A 666 -7.97 3.39 11.97
C ARG A 666 -9.15 3.16 11.01
N PRO A 667 -10.08 4.11 10.75
CA PRO A 667 -11.11 3.89 9.74
C PRO A 667 -10.61 3.86 8.29
N SER A 668 -9.39 4.32 7.99
CA SER A 668 -8.77 4.11 6.67
C SER A 668 -8.20 2.70 6.51
N TRP A 669 -7.94 2.01 7.63
CA TRP A 669 -7.27 0.70 7.74
C TRP A 669 -8.20 -0.40 8.23
N SER A 670 -9.37 -0.03 8.73
CA SER A 670 -10.34 -0.90 9.34
C SER A 670 -11.73 -0.33 9.10
N TRP A 671 -12.34 -0.79 8.02
CA TRP A 671 -13.67 -0.38 7.60
C TRP A 671 -14.69 -1.26 8.31
N PRO A 672 -15.87 -0.72 8.67
CA PRO A 672 -16.96 -1.58 9.07
C PRO A 672 -17.23 -2.59 7.95
N LEU A 673 -17.40 -3.87 8.30
CA LEU A 673 -17.86 -4.84 7.32
C LEU A 673 -19.33 -4.55 7.02
N GLU A 674 -19.64 -4.31 5.76
CA GLU A 674 -21.00 -4.06 5.29
C GLU A 674 -21.60 -5.34 4.70
N GLY A 675 -22.57 -5.91 5.41
CA GLY A 675 -23.42 -6.98 4.89
C GLY A 675 -24.84 -6.46 4.70
N ALA A 676 -25.54 -6.93 3.68
CA ALA A 676 -26.96 -6.69 3.49
C ALA A 676 -27.71 -8.03 3.52
N ARG A 677 -28.97 -8.03 4.00
CA ARG A 677 -29.85 -9.21 3.95
C ARG A 677 -31.29 -8.84 3.56
N PRO A 678 -32.06 -9.73 2.93
CA PRO A 678 -33.48 -9.50 2.65
C PRO A 678 -34.30 -9.30 3.94
N SER A 679 -35.43 -8.56 3.87
CA SER A 679 -36.39 -8.52 4.98
C SER A 679 -37.52 -9.55 4.77
N THR A 680 -37.68 -10.51 5.69
CA THR A 680 -38.85 -11.40 5.75
C THR A 680 -39.84 -10.84 6.76
N GLY A 681 -41.15 -10.89 6.46
CA GLY A 681 -42.22 -10.17 7.17
C GLY A 681 -42.57 -10.64 8.60
N GLY A 682 -41.61 -11.12 9.39
CA GLY A 682 -41.75 -11.41 10.82
C GLY A 682 -41.11 -10.31 11.67
N SER A 683 -41.59 -10.09 12.90
CA SER A 683 -41.04 -9.09 13.83
C SER A 683 -39.54 -9.29 14.04
N ALA A 684 -38.71 -8.51 13.34
CA ALA A 684 -37.27 -8.58 13.45
C ALA A 684 -36.82 -7.94 14.78
N ALA A 685 -36.14 -8.72 15.63
CA ALA A 685 -35.49 -8.21 16.82
C ALA A 685 -34.44 -7.15 16.42
N SER A 686 -34.69 -5.91 16.82
CA SER A 686 -33.81 -4.77 16.63
C SER A 686 -32.70 -4.83 17.68
N SER A 687 -31.48 -5.20 17.29
CA SER A 687 -30.37 -5.39 18.23
C SER A 687 -29.17 -4.48 17.93
N SER A 688 -28.71 -3.80 18.97
CA SER A 688 -27.38 -3.20 19.07
C SER A 688 -26.70 -3.85 20.27
N SER A 689 -25.77 -4.76 20.03
CA SER A 689 -25.02 -5.43 21.11
C SER A 689 -23.60 -4.91 21.20
N ARG A 690 -23.20 -4.52 22.41
CA ARG A 690 -21.78 -4.44 22.77
C ARG A 690 -21.32 -5.88 23.01
N LEU A 691 -20.41 -6.38 22.18
CA LEU A 691 -19.80 -7.70 22.35
C LEU A 691 -18.64 -7.63 23.34
#